data_AF-A0A7S4S9K3-F1
#
_entry.id   AF-A0A7S4S9K3-F1
#
_cell.length_a   1.000
_cell.length_b   1.000
_cell.length_c   1.000
_cell.angle_alpha   90.00
_cell.angle_beta   90.00
_cell.angle_gamma   90.00
#
_symmetry.space_group_name_H-M   'P 1'
#
loop_
_entity.id
_entity.type
_entity.pdbx_description
1 polymer ?
#
loop_
_entity_poly.entity_id
_entity_poly.type
_entity_poly.pdbx_seq_one_letter_code
_entity_poly.pdbx_strand_id
1 'polypeptide(L)'
;MLAAMARCAVLLGLSAVPACDAARLGRQAQQHGLRRGLEEGAGPWSLEDAAPAGAAGPARLRLDGATEGMDDEGDGPLALAKQQQQLQTLERALSSGAEDDGQAGREASKVIRSKLLSTLHGAARKSGNVTQELKALVAGMRSSISQQHSASAGILANVMAAFSRCLTEKGKADVQLREGSTTMESKAAEHLTCRGQEKSAAIEKSECDDATAAQQQAKDATCAALESLKKDPNTAAEVCRSSGVAEDYESWLGRNRDHFIRAAEEFASAKEACANATRKLAEQAPKCAGFAGALDQRRTACNAVQAELESATCSYDVQRVAACAGYGTCWAGASATYNKTTPELAVEAESRRAQWRAAMRIECLLRSFDAADQEAAIDGCIAKVHDTSPLDLPIPGAPAKAACAAAVPLPCKGDFLNVRYGGCPAEAAPATCTPCMINGALSSQWVVVLKIGQDSTLGYSSPLWENDELLNEDSPIDQAGNAKYSTYLNSPFKSIRMCIGSPDSNCVEHTFDREWGSAKTLFSAGYIRDPTLDGEGILGAFAPKKGWYQDCPMQRPGFNVKCKDSNWARFGFCLNCQSQGCQNSDSNDADASIGIGLRGQSTSSEMGAGWTNYFASGPGTCSANSMTFKNAWLWVG
;
A
#
# COMPACT_ATOMS: atom_id res chain seq x y z
N MET A 1 -10.35 71.78 12.92
CA MET A 1 -11.42 70.89 13.42
C MET A 1 -10.73 69.61 13.89
N LEU A 2 -10.47 69.47 15.18
CA LEU A 2 -11.33 68.74 16.14
C LEU A 2 -11.36 67.21 15.89
N ALA A 3 -10.32 66.50 16.33
CA ALA A 3 -10.38 65.31 17.21
C ALA A 3 -9.06 64.50 17.19
N ALA A 4 -8.05 64.93 17.95
CA ALA A 4 -6.91 64.10 18.33
C ALA A 4 -6.34 64.58 19.68
N MET A 5 -5.84 63.63 20.48
CA MET A 5 -5.19 63.75 21.80
C MET A 5 -6.07 63.71 23.07
N ALA A 6 -6.11 62.52 23.68
CA ALA A 6 -5.87 62.23 25.11
C ALA A 6 -5.59 60.70 25.20
N ARG A 7 -4.68 60.13 26.02
CA ARG A 7 -4.08 60.56 27.30
C ARG A 7 -2.61 60.14 27.45
N CYS A 8 -1.92 60.74 28.42
CA CYS A 8 -0.50 60.55 28.75
C CYS A 8 -0.18 59.31 29.61
N ALA A 9 1.12 59.00 29.71
CA ALA A 9 1.72 57.98 30.58
C ALA A 9 2.05 58.47 32.01
N VAL A 10 2.21 57.54 32.97
CA VAL A 10 2.90 57.74 34.26
C VAL A 10 3.66 56.47 34.70
N LEU A 11 4.99 56.59 34.74
CA LEU A 11 6.02 56.06 35.67
C LEU A 11 5.86 54.72 36.45
N LEU A 12 6.92 53.90 36.31
CA LEU A 12 7.70 53.17 37.34
C LEU A 12 7.01 52.58 38.59
N GLY A 13 7.14 51.26 38.78
CA GLY A 13 6.96 50.62 40.10
C GLY A 13 7.12 49.08 40.07
N LEU A 14 8.02 48.54 40.90
CA LEU A 14 8.16 47.10 41.13
C LEU A 14 6.90 46.50 41.79
N SER A 15 6.57 45.24 41.51
CA SER A 15 6.56 44.12 42.49
C SER A 15 5.61 42.95 42.13
N ALA A 16 5.86 41.81 42.80
CA ALA A 16 4.93 40.72 43.12
C ALA A 16 4.36 39.83 41.99
N VAL A 17 4.98 38.65 41.84
CA VAL A 17 4.30 37.41 41.43
C VAL A 17 3.38 36.94 42.57
N PRO A 18 2.15 36.48 42.31
CA PRO A 18 1.37 35.70 43.25
C PRO A 18 1.59 34.19 43.03
N ALA A 19 1.73 33.44 44.13
CA ALA A 19 1.70 31.98 44.15
C ALA A 19 0.56 31.49 45.04
N CYS A 20 -0.08 30.39 44.65
CA CYS A 20 -0.85 29.45 45.47
C CYS A 20 -0.57 28.06 44.85
N ASP A 21 0.22 27.20 45.49
CA ASP A 21 -0.20 26.20 46.50
C ASP A 21 -0.90 24.96 45.89
N ALA A 22 -0.59 23.70 46.24
CA ALA A 22 0.51 23.17 47.06
C ALA A 22 0.68 21.63 46.91
N ALA A 23 1.91 21.14 47.19
CA ALA A 23 2.26 19.77 47.62
C ALA A 23 2.09 18.59 46.60
N ARG A 24 2.85 17.48 46.65
CA ARG A 24 3.66 16.83 47.72
C ARG A 24 4.93 16.12 47.21
N LEU A 25 5.99 16.10 48.04
CA LEU A 25 7.03 15.05 48.27
C LEU A 25 7.82 14.55 47.02
N GLY A 26 9.17 14.65 46.91
CA GLY A 26 10.22 14.24 47.86
C GLY A 26 10.50 12.73 47.71
N ARG A 27 11.70 12.13 47.60
CA ARG A 27 13.11 12.43 47.95
C ARG A 27 13.99 11.34 47.27
N GLN A 28 15.32 11.38 47.08
CA GLN A 28 16.43 12.33 47.32
C GLN A 28 17.64 11.90 46.42
N ALA A 29 18.77 12.63 46.42
CA ALA A 29 20.05 12.21 45.83
C ALA A 29 21.16 12.00 46.89
N GLN A 30 22.40 11.68 46.45
CA GLN A 30 23.66 11.50 47.22
C GLN A 30 23.88 10.10 47.85
N GLN A 31 25.10 9.50 47.89
CA GLN A 31 26.46 9.96 47.49
C GLN A 31 27.48 8.79 47.38
N HIS A 32 28.64 9.05 46.73
CA HIS A 32 30.02 8.47 46.86
C HIS A 32 30.27 6.98 47.28
N GLY A 33 31.32 6.26 46.83
CA GLY A 33 32.41 6.54 45.87
C GLY A 33 33.76 5.86 46.27
N LEU A 34 34.64 5.56 45.29
CA LEU A 34 36.09 5.20 45.42
C LEU A 34 36.39 3.77 46.03
N ARG A 35 37.49 3.03 45.75
CA ARG A 35 38.73 3.25 44.94
C ARG A 35 39.52 1.93 44.64
N ARG A 36 40.14 1.85 43.43
CA ARG A 36 41.48 1.29 43.03
C ARG A 36 41.99 -0.15 43.36
N GLY A 37 42.70 -0.71 42.36
CA GLY A 37 43.80 -1.71 42.47
C GLY A 37 43.86 -2.69 41.27
N LEU A 38 44.41 -2.30 40.11
CA LEU A 38 45.80 -2.57 39.59
C LEU A 38 46.06 -4.03 39.15
N GLU A 39 46.13 -4.27 37.82
CA GLU A 39 47.34 -4.71 37.04
C GLU A 39 47.33 -6.24 36.83
N GLU A 40 47.79 -6.89 35.74
CA GLU A 40 48.62 -6.59 34.54
C GLU A 40 47.93 -7.23 33.28
N GLY A 41 48.31 -7.05 32.00
CA GLY A 41 49.38 -6.27 31.35
C GLY A 41 49.44 -6.48 29.82
N ALA A 42 50.36 -5.75 29.17
CA ALA A 42 50.96 -5.99 27.84
C ALA A 42 50.11 -6.14 26.54
N GLY A 43 50.10 -5.08 25.73
CA GLY A 43 50.95 -5.07 24.52
C GLY A 43 50.26 -5.11 23.12
N PRO A 44 50.81 -4.43 22.08
CA PRO A 44 49.98 -3.84 20.99
C PRO A 44 50.45 -4.16 19.54
N TRP A 45 49.85 -3.44 18.54
CA TRP A 45 50.17 -3.35 17.09
C TRP A 45 49.63 -4.48 16.18
N SER A 46 49.30 -4.28 14.89
CA SER A 46 48.89 -3.09 14.10
C SER A 46 48.30 -3.50 12.72
N LEU A 47 47.52 -2.57 12.14
CA LEU A 47 47.18 -2.27 10.72
C LEU A 47 47.47 -3.25 9.54
N GLU A 48 46.55 -3.15 8.56
CA GLU A 48 46.71 -3.25 7.09
C GLU A 48 46.97 -4.61 6.42
N ASP A 49 45.87 -5.25 5.97
CA ASP A 49 45.62 -5.57 4.53
C ASP A 49 44.26 -6.29 4.36
N ALA A 50 43.26 -5.66 3.70
CA ALA A 50 41.97 -6.33 3.43
C ALA A 50 41.14 -5.68 2.29
N ALA A 51 41.24 -6.24 1.07
CA ALA A 51 40.20 -6.20 0.04
C ALA A 51 40.50 -7.23 -1.08
N PRO A 52 39.49 -7.76 -1.80
CA PRO A 52 38.11 -8.06 -1.39
C PRO A 52 37.74 -9.54 -1.66
N ALA A 53 36.76 -10.09 -0.94
CA ALA A 53 36.22 -11.41 -1.24
C ALA A 53 34.69 -11.49 -1.09
N GLY A 54 34.03 -11.91 -2.17
CA GLY A 54 32.75 -12.63 -2.23
C GLY A 54 31.59 -12.25 -1.30
N ALA A 55 30.51 -11.72 -1.89
CA ALA A 55 29.23 -11.57 -1.20
C ALA A 55 28.64 -12.93 -0.75
N ALA A 56 28.04 -12.98 0.44
CA ALA A 56 27.27 -14.12 0.93
C ALA A 56 25.95 -13.65 1.58
N GLY A 57 24.84 -13.89 0.88
CA GLY A 57 23.48 -13.73 1.41
C GLY A 57 23.01 -14.94 2.25
N PRO A 58 21.78 -14.91 2.77
CA PRO A 58 21.31 -15.88 3.75
C PRO A 58 21.16 -17.31 3.19
N ALA A 59 21.47 -18.29 4.05
CA ALA A 59 21.59 -19.69 3.68
C ALA A 59 20.30 -20.31 3.12
N ARG A 60 20.30 -20.62 1.83
CA ARG A 60 19.44 -21.67 1.25
C ARG A 60 20.16 -23.00 1.40
N LEU A 61 19.64 -23.91 2.23
CA LEU A 61 20.05 -25.31 2.20
C LEU A 61 19.44 -25.97 0.96
N ARG A 62 20.30 -26.23 -0.04
CA ARG A 62 19.95 -27.00 -1.25
C ARG A 62 20.55 -28.40 -1.12
N LEU A 63 19.71 -29.40 -1.30
CA LEU A 63 20.12 -30.77 -1.60
C LEU A 63 20.59 -30.84 -3.05
N ASP A 64 21.69 -31.55 -3.28
CA ASP A 64 22.12 -32.22 -4.53
C ASP A 64 23.37 -33.05 -4.13
N GLY A 65 23.58 -34.31 -4.51
CA GLY A 65 22.71 -35.28 -5.17
C GLY A 65 23.47 -36.61 -5.30
N ALA A 66 22.75 -37.73 -5.30
CA ALA A 66 23.30 -39.04 -5.69
C ALA A 66 22.29 -39.70 -6.64
N THR A 67 22.65 -39.72 -7.92
CA THR A 67 22.02 -40.53 -8.97
C THR A 67 22.14 -42.02 -8.59
N GLU A 68 21.23 -42.93 -8.92
CA GLU A 68 20.49 -43.08 -10.18
C GLU A 68 19.35 -44.11 -9.99
N GLY A 69 18.20 -43.98 -10.68
CA GLY A 69 17.29 -45.10 -10.97
C GLY A 69 15.84 -45.05 -10.46
N MET A 70 14.90 -45.18 -11.42
CA MET A 70 13.52 -45.71 -11.32
C MET A 70 12.43 -44.86 -10.65
N ASP A 71 11.69 -44.15 -11.50
CA ASP A 71 10.22 -44.17 -11.71
C ASP A 71 9.23 -44.34 -10.53
N ASP A 72 8.15 -43.54 -10.59
CA ASP A 72 6.86 -43.64 -9.87
C ASP A 72 6.84 -43.55 -8.32
N GLU A 73 6.69 -42.33 -7.78
CA GLU A 73 5.99 -42.11 -6.50
C GLU A 73 5.02 -40.90 -6.57
N GLY A 74 3.79 -41.19 -6.99
CA GLY A 74 2.69 -40.22 -7.07
C GLY A 74 1.39 -40.70 -6.42
N ASP A 75 1.44 -41.53 -5.36
CA ASP A 75 0.25 -42.28 -4.91
C ASP A 75 0.01 -42.34 -3.38
N GLY A 76 0.78 -41.61 -2.55
CA GLY A 76 0.68 -41.67 -1.07
C GLY A 76 -0.72 -41.40 -0.48
N PRO A 77 -1.39 -40.28 -0.82
CA PRO A 77 -2.75 -40.00 -0.33
C PRO A 77 -3.81 -40.96 -0.88
N LEU A 78 -3.63 -41.45 -2.11
CA LEU A 78 -4.57 -42.35 -2.76
C LEU A 78 -4.46 -43.79 -2.23
N ALA A 79 -3.25 -44.22 -1.86
CA ALA A 79 -3.01 -45.49 -1.18
C ALA A 79 -3.68 -45.50 0.20
N LEU A 80 -3.54 -44.42 0.99
CA LEU A 80 -4.21 -44.31 2.29
C LEU A 80 -5.74 -44.31 2.16
N ALA A 81 -6.28 -43.59 1.18
CA ALA A 81 -7.72 -43.59 0.88
C ALA A 81 -8.24 -44.98 0.45
N LYS A 82 -7.50 -45.71 -0.40
CA LYS A 82 -7.83 -47.10 -0.79
C LYS A 82 -7.78 -48.04 0.42
N GLN A 83 -6.80 -47.90 1.30
CA GLN A 83 -6.64 -48.73 2.50
C GLN A 83 -7.73 -48.42 3.56
N GLN A 84 -8.12 -47.15 3.71
CA GLN A 84 -9.27 -46.73 4.52
C GLN A 84 -10.61 -47.22 3.92
N GLN A 85 -10.78 -47.17 2.60
CA GLN A 85 -11.96 -47.68 1.92
C GLN A 85 -12.08 -49.20 2.06
N GLN A 86 -10.96 -49.93 2.03
CA GLN A 86 -10.92 -51.37 2.34
C GLN A 86 -11.30 -51.65 3.80
N LEU A 87 -10.80 -50.86 4.77
CA LEU A 87 -11.22 -50.99 6.17
C LEU A 87 -12.71 -50.67 6.36
N GLN A 88 -13.23 -49.59 5.77
CA GLN A 88 -14.67 -49.25 5.82
C GLN A 88 -15.54 -50.31 5.16
N THR A 89 -15.04 -51.00 4.12
CA THR A 89 -15.74 -52.12 3.48
C THR A 89 -15.74 -53.35 4.38
N LEU A 90 -14.64 -53.61 5.09
CA LEU A 90 -14.56 -54.67 6.11
C LEU A 90 -15.44 -54.36 7.32
N GLU A 91 -15.50 -53.11 7.77
CA GLU A 91 -16.40 -52.65 8.83
C GLU A 91 -17.85 -52.74 8.41
N ARG A 92 -18.25 -52.33 7.19
CA ARG A 92 -19.61 -52.54 6.68
C ARG A 92 -20.00 -54.02 6.62
N ALA A 93 -19.05 -54.92 6.34
CA ALA A 93 -19.28 -56.35 6.41
C ALA A 93 -19.40 -56.91 7.86
N LEU A 94 -18.98 -56.14 8.87
CA LEU A 94 -19.11 -56.44 10.30
C LEU A 94 -20.26 -55.67 10.98
N SER A 95 -20.68 -54.53 10.44
CA SER A 95 -21.74 -53.67 10.97
C SER A 95 -23.09 -53.83 10.26
N SER A 96 -23.15 -54.49 9.10
CA SER A 96 -24.41 -54.96 8.47
C SER A 96 -25.19 -55.98 9.32
N GLY A 97 -24.62 -56.44 10.43
CA GLY A 97 -25.33 -57.17 11.48
C GLY A 97 -25.93 -56.31 12.60
N ALA A 98 -25.81 -54.97 12.56
CA ALA A 98 -26.09 -54.09 13.71
C ALA A 98 -27.00 -52.88 13.45
N GLU A 99 -27.27 -52.47 12.20
CA GLU A 99 -28.12 -51.30 11.89
C GLU A 99 -29.43 -51.62 11.16
N ASP A 100 -29.69 -52.89 10.83
CA ASP A 100 -30.91 -53.32 10.15
C ASP A 100 -31.65 -54.35 11.01
N ASP A 101 -32.77 -53.94 11.62
CA ASP A 101 -33.65 -54.80 12.44
C ASP A 101 -34.36 -55.93 11.63
N GLY A 102 -34.07 -55.98 10.33
CA GLY A 102 -34.49 -57.02 9.40
C GLY A 102 -33.95 -58.42 9.73
N GLN A 103 -34.76 -59.43 9.40
CA GLN A 103 -34.46 -60.85 9.67
C GLN A 103 -33.21 -61.37 8.94
N ALA A 104 -32.70 -60.64 7.94
CA ALA A 104 -31.45 -60.94 7.23
C ALA A 104 -30.19 -60.67 8.07
N GLY A 105 -30.14 -59.58 8.86
CA GLY A 105 -28.98 -59.24 9.70
C GLY A 105 -28.76 -60.26 10.83
N ARG A 106 -29.85 -60.81 11.37
CA ARG A 106 -29.83 -61.91 12.35
C ARG A 106 -29.22 -63.20 11.78
N GLU A 107 -29.49 -63.51 10.51
CA GLU A 107 -29.01 -64.75 9.89
C GLU A 107 -27.58 -64.63 9.32
N ALA A 108 -27.19 -63.45 8.84
CA ALA A 108 -25.77 -63.14 8.59
C ALA A 108 -24.94 -63.25 9.88
N SER A 109 -25.46 -62.70 10.99
CA SER A 109 -24.85 -62.87 12.32
C SER A 109 -24.77 -64.33 12.75
N LYS A 110 -25.78 -65.18 12.51
CA LYS A 110 -25.68 -66.64 12.78
C LYS A 110 -24.57 -67.33 11.97
N VAL A 111 -24.42 -66.99 10.69
CA VAL A 111 -23.40 -67.60 9.82
C VAL A 111 -21.99 -67.13 10.22
N ILE A 112 -21.82 -65.86 10.57
CA ILE A 112 -20.56 -65.34 11.12
C ILE A 112 -20.28 -65.99 12.48
N ARG A 113 -21.27 -66.08 13.38
CA ARG A 113 -21.18 -66.73 14.71
C ARG A 113 -20.76 -68.19 14.58
N SER A 114 -21.38 -68.98 13.69
CA SER A 114 -21.02 -70.40 13.49
C SER A 114 -19.64 -70.59 12.86
N LYS A 115 -19.25 -69.73 11.91
CA LYS A 115 -17.96 -69.81 11.20
C LYS A 115 -16.79 -69.27 12.04
N LEU A 116 -17.06 -68.29 12.91
CA LEU A 116 -16.13 -67.87 13.95
C LEU A 116 -15.99 -69.02 14.97
N LEU A 117 -17.10 -69.55 15.52
CA LEU A 117 -17.09 -70.69 16.44
C LEU A 117 -16.34 -71.92 15.90
N SER A 118 -16.48 -72.26 14.60
CA SER A 118 -15.76 -73.38 14.00
C SER A 118 -14.26 -73.11 13.85
N THR A 119 -13.88 -71.89 13.50
CA THR A 119 -12.47 -71.48 13.36
C THR A 119 -11.79 -71.38 14.73
N LEU A 120 -12.52 -70.89 15.73
CA LEU A 120 -12.08 -70.76 17.12
C LEU A 120 -11.92 -72.12 17.82
N HIS A 121 -12.83 -73.07 17.61
CA HIS A 121 -12.67 -74.44 18.11
C HIS A 121 -11.42 -75.15 17.53
N GLY A 122 -11.00 -74.78 16.32
CA GLY A 122 -9.76 -75.25 15.71
C GLY A 122 -8.50 -74.63 16.33
N ALA A 123 -8.53 -73.32 16.62
CA ALA A 123 -7.39 -72.59 17.18
C ALA A 123 -7.16 -72.84 18.68
N ALA A 124 -8.24 -72.83 19.48
CA ALA A 124 -8.17 -72.96 20.95
C ALA A 124 -7.58 -74.29 21.44
N ARG A 125 -7.65 -75.36 20.62
CA ARG A 125 -7.07 -76.67 20.93
C ARG A 125 -5.57 -76.80 20.64
N LYS A 126 -4.88 -75.75 20.14
CA LYS A 126 -3.46 -75.86 19.75
C LYS A 126 -2.46 -74.87 20.37
N SER A 127 -2.86 -73.70 20.88
CA SER A 127 -1.99 -72.91 21.77
C SER A 127 -2.72 -71.76 22.46
N GLY A 128 -2.52 -71.58 23.77
CA GLY A 128 -2.96 -70.38 24.50
C GLY A 128 -2.22 -69.09 24.08
N ASN A 129 -1.08 -69.22 23.39
CA ASN A 129 -0.23 -68.09 22.98
C ASN A 129 -0.93 -67.16 21.99
N VAL A 130 -1.69 -67.72 21.04
CA VAL A 130 -2.34 -66.96 19.94
C VAL A 130 -3.34 -65.93 20.48
N THR A 131 -4.06 -66.27 21.55
CA THR A 131 -5.02 -65.34 22.19
C THR A 131 -4.32 -64.20 22.91
N GLN A 132 -3.13 -64.43 23.48
CA GLN A 132 -2.31 -63.37 24.09
C GLN A 132 -1.69 -62.46 23.03
N GLU A 133 -1.16 -63.03 21.94
CA GLU A 133 -0.63 -62.28 20.79
C GLU A 133 -1.69 -61.36 20.18
N LEU A 134 -2.92 -61.86 19.97
CA LEU A 134 -4.04 -61.05 19.46
C LEU A 134 -4.47 -59.96 20.45
N LYS A 135 -4.50 -60.24 21.76
CA LYS A 135 -4.77 -59.21 22.81
C LYS A 135 -3.72 -58.10 22.78
N ALA A 136 -2.43 -58.46 22.62
CA ALA A 136 -1.34 -57.50 22.52
C ALA A 136 -1.42 -56.65 21.23
N LEU A 137 -1.75 -57.25 20.09
CA LEU A 137 -1.94 -56.55 18.82
C LEU A 137 -3.04 -55.49 18.90
N VAL A 138 -4.21 -55.85 19.46
CA VAL A 138 -5.34 -54.93 19.61
C VAL A 138 -5.03 -53.79 20.57
N ALA A 139 -4.30 -54.05 21.66
CA ALA A 139 -3.81 -52.99 22.55
C ALA A 139 -2.84 -52.03 21.82
N GLY A 140 -1.95 -52.56 20.96
CA GLY A 140 -1.08 -51.77 20.09
C GLY A 140 -1.85 -50.90 19.10
N MET A 141 -2.89 -51.45 18.45
CA MET A 141 -3.78 -50.70 17.55
C MET A 141 -4.47 -49.54 18.28
N ARG A 142 -5.04 -49.78 19.47
CA ARG A 142 -5.65 -48.74 20.30
C ARG A 142 -4.66 -47.62 20.65
N SER A 143 -3.43 -47.98 21.05
CA SER A 143 -2.36 -47.01 21.32
C SER A 143 -2.04 -46.15 20.09
N SER A 144 -1.89 -46.77 18.91
CA SER A 144 -1.62 -46.06 17.66
C SER A 144 -2.75 -45.09 17.28
N ILE A 145 -4.01 -45.51 17.41
CA ILE A 145 -5.18 -44.65 17.15
C ILE A 145 -5.19 -43.41 18.06
N SER A 146 -4.91 -43.58 19.37
CA SER A 146 -4.81 -42.46 20.32
C SER A 146 -3.63 -41.53 20.03
N GLN A 147 -2.50 -42.06 19.56
CA GLN A 147 -1.34 -41.26 19.14
C GLN A 147 -1.66 -40.43 17.89
N GLN A 148 -2.29 -41.04 16.88
CA GLN A 148 -2.72 -40.35 15.66
C GLN A 148 -3.76 -39.25 15.97
N HIS A 149 -4.72 -39.52 16.85
CA HIS A 149 -5.69 -38.51 17.29
C HIS A 149 -4.99 -37.32 17.98
N SER A 150 -4.03 -37.58 18.87
CA SER A 150 -3.22 -36.53 19.51
C SER A 150 -2.43 -35.71 18.49
N ALA A 151 -1.89 -36.34 17.44
CA ALA A 151 -1.20 -35.66 16.35
C ALA A 151 -2.15 -34.75 15.56
N SER A 152 -3.35 -35.23 15.19
CA SER A 152 -4.38 -34.41 14.52
C SER A 152 -4.84 -33.22 15.37
N ALA A 153 -4.96 -33.37 16.68
CA ALA A 153 -5.24 -32.26 17.60
C ALA A 153 -4.09 -31.22 17.60
N GLY A 154 -2.84 -31.66 17.55
CA GLY A 154 -1.67 -30.79 17.39
C GLY A 154 -1.64 -30.05 16.05
N ILE A 155 -2.01 -30.71 14.95
CA ILE A 155 -2.15 -30.08 13.62
C ILE A 155 -3.23 -28.99 13.67
N LEU A 156 -4.41 -29.30 14.21
CA LEU A 156 -5.50 -28.33 14.37
C LEU A 156 -5.08 -27.11 15.21
N ALA A 157 -4.37 -27.32 16.31
CA ALA A 157 -3.83 -26.24 17.12
C ALA A 157 -2.84 -25.34 16.34
N ASN A 158 -1.97 -25.93 15.52
CA ASN A 158 -1.02 -25.20 14.68
C ASN A 158 -1.69 -24.37 13.57
N VAL A 159 -2.77 -24.91 12.98
CA VAL A 159 -3.63 -24.21 12.01
C VAL A 159 -4.30 -23.00 12.68
N MET A 160 -4.93 -23.19 13.84
CA MET A 160 -5.57 -22.09 14.57
C MET A 160 -4.56 -21.02 15.02
N ALA A 161 -3.37 -21.44 15.46
CA ALA A 161 -2.29 -20.53 15.83
C ALA A 161 -1.77 -19.67 14.66
N ALA A 162 -2.01 -20.06 13.40
CA ALA A 162 -1.65 -19.23 12.24
C ALA A 162 -2.41 -17.90 12.20
N PHE A 163 -3.72 -17.93 12.48
CA PHE A 163 -4.53 -16.71 12.60
C PHE A 163 -4.03 -15.81 13.73
N SER A 164 -3.73 -16.39 14.90
CA SER A 164 -3.18 -15.64 16.04
C SER A 164 -1.86 -14.94 15.70
N ARG A 165 -0.96 -15.60 14.95
CA ARG A 165 0.27 -14.98 14.44
C ARG A 165 -0.03 -13.78 13.53
N CYS A 166 -0.97 -13.91 12.59
CA CYS A 166 -1.37 -12.79 11.73
C CYS A 166 -1.96 -11.61 12.51
N LEU A 167 -2.74 -11.87 13.57
CA LEU A 167 -3.25 -10.83 14.46
C LEU A 167 -2.14 -10.16 15.29
N THR A 168 -1.14 -10.92 15.74
CA THR A 168 0.03 -10.37 16.44
C THR A 168 0.84 -9.44 15.53
N GLU A 169 1.14 -9.83 14.30
CA GLU A 169 1.88 -8.98 13.36
C GLU A 169 1.06 -7.73 12.95
N LYS A 170 -0.26 -7.88 12.73
CA LYS A 170 -1.15 -6.71 12.56
C LYS A 170 -1.11 -5.79 13.77
N GLY A 171 -1.14 -6.33 14.99
CA GLY A 171 -1.09 -5.54 16.22
C GLY A 171 0.19 -4.69 16.34
N LYS A 172 1.34 -5.20 15.88
CA LYS A 172 2.60 -4.43 15.81
C LYS A 172 2.51 -3.32 14.76
N ALA A 173 2.03 -3.63 13.56
CA ALA A 173 1.87 -2.63 12.51
C ALA A 173 0.87 -1.52 12.94
N ASP A 174 -0.24 -1.89 13.59
CA ASP A 174 -1.23 -0.94 14.12
C ASP A 174 -0.66 -0.03 15.23
N VAL A 175 0.46 -0.37 15.89
CA VAL A 175 1.21 0.58 16.76
C VAL A 175 1.92 1.62 15.92
N GLN A 176 2.71 1.21 14.92
CA GLN A 176 3.45 2.10 14.02
C GLN A 176 2.51 3.05 13.26
N LEU A 177 1.34 2.56 12.83
CA LEU A 177 0.32 3.41 12.20
C LEU A 177 -0.24 4.48 13.14
N ARG A 178 -0.36 4.21 14.45
CA ARG A 178 -0.78 5.23 15.43
C ARG A 178 0.29 6.31 15.61
N GLU A 179 1.56 5.94 15.60
CA GLU A 179 2.69 6.88 15.67
C GLU A 179 2.76 7.76 14.41
N GLY A 180 2.65 7.16 13.22
CA GLY A 180 2.59 7.89 11.95
C GLY A 180 1.38 8.83 11.86
N SER A 181 0.19 8.37 12.27
CA SER A 181 -1.02 9.21 12.31
C SER A 181 -0.87 10.38 13.29
N THR A 182 -0.25 10.16 14.46
CA THR A 182 0.01 11.22 15.44
C THR A 182 0.97 12.27 14.89
N THR A 183 1.99 11.83 14.14
CA THR A 183 2.98 12.70 13.49
C THR A 183 2.32 13.58 12.42
N MET A 184 1.45 12.99 11.58
CA MET A 184 0.66 13.72 10.58
C MET A 184 -0.23 14.81 11.21
N GLU A 185 -0.98 14.48 12.28
CA GLU A 185 -1.84 15.47 12.95
C GLU A 185 -1.04 16.57 13.67
N SER A 186 0.11 16.25 14.28
CA SER A 186 1.03 17.26 14.85
C SER A 186 1.46 18.26 13.80
N LYS A 187 1.91 17.77 12.63
CA LYS A 187 2.36 18.64 11.53
C LYS A 187 1.23 19.46 10.92
N ALA A 188 -0.01 18.99 10.95
CA ALA A 188 -1.17 19.77 10.55
C ALA A 188 -1.43 20.95 11.52
N ALA A 189 -1.34 20.70 12.83
CA ALA A 189 -1.49 21.74 13.85
C ALA A 189 -0.32 22.77 13.82
N GLU A 190 0.92 22.29 13.63
CA GLU A 190 2.10 23.15 13.47
C GLU A 190 2.00 24.04 12.23
N HIS A 191 1.59 23.48 11.08
CA HIS A 191 1.40 24.23 9.83
C HIS A 191 0.35 25.34 9.98
N LEU A 192 -0.83 25.01 10.50
CA LEU A 192 -1.92 25.96 10.69
C LEU A 192 -1.52 27.08 11.66
N THR A 193 -0.83 26.74 12.75
CA THR A 193 -0.27 27.73 13.70
C THR A 193 0.73 28.64 13.01
N CYS A 194 1.60 28.09 12.15
CA CYS A 194 2.57 28.88 11.39
C CYS A 194 1.89 29.85 10.42
N ARG A 195 0.86 29.42 9.66
CA ARG A 195 0.11 30.31 8.77
C ARG A 195 -0.63 31.43 9.52
N GLY A 196 -1.10 31.16 10.74
CA GLY A 196 -1.58 32.21 11.65
C GLY A 196 -0.52 33.27 12.00
N GLN A 197 0.74 32.86 12.17
CA GLN A 197 1.87 33.77 12.44
C GLN A 197 2.35 34.49 11.17
N GLU A 198 2.27 33.86 10.00
CA GLU A 198 2.50 34.50 8.70
C GLU A 198 1.49 35.62 8.43
N LYS A 199 0.20 35.39 8.75
CA LYS A 199 -0.83 36.44 8.69
C LYS A 199 -0.44 37.66 9.52
N SER A 200 0.00 37.48 10.77
CA SER A 200 0.40 38.62 11.62
C SER A 200 1.54 39.42 11.00
N ALA A 201 2.57 38.75 10.47
CA ALA A 201 3.68 39.42 9.77
C ALA A 201 3.22 40.13 8.49
N ALA A 202 2.22 39.59 7.78
CA ALA A 202 1.63 40.22 6.60
C ALA A 202 0.86 41.51 6.96
N ILE A 203 0.15 41.51 8.10
CA ILE A 203 -0.53 42.70 8.64
C ILE A 203 0.50 43.77 9.03
N GLU A 204 1.53 43.43 9.80
CA GLU A 204 2.61 44.37 10.18
C GLU A 204 3.29 45.00 8.95
N LYS A 205 3.50 44.21 7.89
CA LYS A 205 4.03 44.71 6.62
C LYS A 205 3.06 45.67 5.92
N SER A 206 1.77 45.34 5.86
CA SER A 206 0.74 46.19 5.26
C SER A 206 0.61 47.52 5.99
N GLU A 207 0.57 47.51 7.32
CA GLU A 207 0.51 48.73 8.15
C GLU A 207 1.75 49.62 7.95
N CYS A 208 2.93 49.02 7.72
CA CYS A 208 4.14 49.76 7.39
C CYS A 208 4.07 50.41 6.00
N ASP A 209 3.47 49.74 5.02
CA ASP A 209 3.28 50.27 3.66
C ASP A 209 2.27 51.42 3.64
N ASP A 210 1.14 51.29 4.34
CA ASP A 210 0.15 52.36 4.52
C ASP A 210 0.77 53.59 5.22
N ALA A 211 1.56 53.36 6.28
CA ALA A 211 2.31 54.42 6.95
C ALA A 211 3.35 55.08 6.02
N THR A 212 3.97 54.32 5.11
CA THR A 212 4.92 54.84 4.11
C THR A 212 4.21 55.69 3.06
N ALA A 213 3.04 55.26 2.57
CA ALA A 213 2.22 56.02 1.63
C ALA A 213 1.75 57.34 2.25
N ALA A 214 1.29 57.32 3.50
CA ALA A 214 0.91 58.54 4.24
C ALA A 214 2.09 59.51 4.43
N GLN A 215 3.29 58.99 4.72
CA GLN A 215 4.51 59.82 4.85
C GLN A 215 4.97 60.40 3.50
N GLN A 216 4.84 59.64 2.40
CA GLN A 216 5.13 60.13 1.05
C GLN A 216 4.16 61.27 0.66
N GLN A 217 2.86 61.14 0.92
CA GLN A 217 1.89 62.24 0.73
C GLN A 217 2.24 63.48 1.57
N ALA A 218 2.63 63.29 2.83
CA ALA A 218 3.04 64.40 3.71
C ALA A 218 4.32 65.11 3.21
N LYS A 219 5.29 64.36 2.69
CA LYS A 219 6.47 64.90 2.02
C LYS A 219 6.09 65.71 0.79
N ASP A 220 5.27 65.17 -0.10
CA ASP A 220 4.89 65.85 -1.34
C ASP A 220 4.12 67.15 -1.05
N ALA A 221 3.18 67.12 -0.10
CA ALA A 221 2.45 68.32 0.31
C ALA A 221 3.35 69.40 0.94
N THR A 222 4.25 69.03 1.85
CA THR A 222 5.16 70.00 2.51
C THR A 222 6.23 70.55 1.58
N CYS A 223 6.75 69.74 0.65
CA CYS A 223 7.70 70.22 -0.35
C CYS A 223 7.01 71.05 -1.45
N ALA A 224 5.79 70.71 -1.88
CA ALA A 224 5.02 71.58 -2.78
C ALA A 224 4.70 72.94 -2.14
N ALA A 225 4.44 72.98 -0.83
CA ALA A 225 4.27 74.24 -0.09
C ALA A 225 5.57 75.08 -0.07
N LEU A 226 6.75 74.45 0.09
CA LEU A 226 8.03 75.15 -0.03
C LEU A 226 8.25 75.73 -1.43
N GLU A 227 7.95 74.96 -2.49
CA GLU A 227 8.09 75.44 -3.87
C GLU A 227 7.15 76.62 -4.17
N SER A 228 5.91 76.62 -3.64
CA SER A 228 4.96 77.71 -3.87
C SER A 228 5.34 79.05 -3.20
N LEU A 229 6.23 79.01 -2.20
CA LEU A 229 6.80 80.20 -1.57
C LEU A 229 7.96 80.82 -2.37
N LYS A 230 8.53 80.11 -3.36
CA LYS A 230 9.60 80.65 -4.22
C LYS A 230 9.00 81.63 -5.24
N LYS A 231 9.27 82.91 -5.06
CA LYS A 231 8.85 84.00 -5.95
C LYS A 231 10.05 84.66 -6.60
N ASP A 232 9.85 85.24 -7.78
CA ASP A 232 10.85 86.13 -8.40
C ASP A 232 11.11 87.33 -7.47
N PRO A 233 12.37 87.61 -7.07
CA PRO A 233 12.68 88.69 -6.14
C PRO A 233 12.28 90.08 -6.65
N ASN A 234 12.35 90.32 -7.96
CA ASN A 234 12.01 91.62 -8.54
C ASN A 234 10.50 91.90 -8.42
N THR A 235 9.69 90.88 -8.69
CA THR A 235 8.23 90.92 -8.55
C THR A 235 7.81 90.97 -7.07
N ALA A 236 8.51 90.26 -6.18
CA ALA A 236 8.25 90.31 -4.75
C ALA A 236 8.58 91.69 -4.14
N ALA A 237 9.61 92.38 -4.65
CA ALA A 237 10.00 93.72 -4.21
C ALA A 237 8.98 94.83 -4.54
N GLU A 238 7.94 94.56 -5.34
CA GLU A 238 6.85 95.51 -5.59
C GLU A 238 6.10 95.93 -4.31
N VAL A 239 6.08 95.06 -3.28
CA VAL A 239 5.50 95.35 -1.96
C VAL A 239 6.21 96.51 -1.22
N CYS A 240 7.44 96.82 -1.62
CA CYS A 240 8.26 97.91 -1.10
C CYS A 240 7.78 99.29 -1.56
N ARG A 241 6.83 99.39 -2.51
CA ARG A 241 6.25 100.69 -2.87
C ARG A 241 5.47 101.28 -1.69
N SER A 242 5.37 102.61 -1.63
CA SER A 242 4.51 103.26 -0.63
C SER A 242 3.04 102.93 -0.95
N SER A 243 2.22 102.87 0.10
CA SER A 243 0.80 102.53 0.01
C SER A 243 -0.08 103.60 -0.65
N GLY A 244 0.48 104.74 -1.07
CA GLY A 244 -0.23 105.84 -1.74
C GLY A 244 -1.10 106.70 -0.80
N VAL A 245 -1.31 106.26 0.44
CA VAL A 245 -1.78 107.10 1.55
C VAL A 245 -0.60 107.90 2.13
N ALA A 246 -0.85 108.80 3.08
CA ALA A 246 0.19 109.54 3.81
C ALA A 246 0.95 108.64 4.81
N GLU A 247 1.62 107.61 4.28
CA GLU A 247 2.53 106.72 5.00
C GLU A 247 3.86 107.44 5.23
N ASP A 248 4.22 107.67 6.49
CA ASP A 248 5.51 108.26 6.85
C ASP A 248 6.66 107.25 6.65
N TYR A 249 7.89 107.75 6.66
CA TYR A 249 9.08 106.96 6.38
C TYR A 249 9.39 105.89 7.44
N GLU A 250 9.06 106.12 8.72
CA GLU A 250 9.28 105.16 9.80
C GLU A 250 8.26 104.01 9.69
N SER A 251 6.99 104.32 9.47
CA SER A 251 5.93 103.35 9.19
C SER A 251 6.25 102.48 7.96
N TRP A 252 6.73 103.10 6.87
CA TRP A 252 7.16 102.39 5.66
C TRP A 252 8.34 101.43 5.92
N LEU A 253 9.37 101.88 6.66
CA LEU A 253 10.50 101.03 7.05
C LEU A 253 10.04 99.84 7.89
N GLY A 254 9.19 100.10 8.89
CA GLY A 254 8.64 99.07 9.79
C GLY A 254 7.83 98.01 9.04
N ARG A 255 6.86 98.43 8.22
CA ARG A 255 6.01 97.52 7.42
C ARG A 255 6.84 96.60 6.52
N ASN A 256 7.85 97.15 5.84
CA ASN A 256 8.68 96.36 4.92
C ASN A 256 9.62 95.41 5.64
N ARG A 257 10.29 95.86 6.70
CA ARG A 257 11.08 94.99 7.59
C ARG A 257 10.25 93.80 8.07
N ASP A 258 9.06 94.07 8.60
CA ASP A 258 8.21 93.04 9.20
C ASP A 258 7.59 92.11 8.14
N HIS A 259 7.36 92.59 6.92
CA HIS A 259 6.96 91.76 5.79
C HIS A 259 8.04 90.74 5.42
N PHE A 260 9.29 91.20 5.23
CA PHE A 260 10.39 90.29 4.86
C PHE A 260 10.81 89.36 5.99
N ILE A 261 10.68 89.77 7.27
CA ILE A 261 10.85 88.87 8.41
C ILE A 261 9.83 87.73 8.33
N ARG A 262 8.53 88.03 8.22
CA ARG A 262 7.48 86.99 8.11
C ARG A 262 7.68 86.08 6.90
N ALA A 263 8.01 86.64 5.74
CA ALA A 263 8.27 85.84 4.53
C ALA A 263 9.49 84.92 4.69
N ALA A 264 10.54 85.37 5.38
CA ALA A 264 11.71 84.55 5.70
C ALA A 264 11.39 83.45 6.72
N GLU A 265 10.58 83.75 7.74
CA GLU A 265 10.10 82.78 8.74
C GLU A 265 9.20 81.70 8.11
N GLU A 266 8.24 82.09 7.27
CA GLU A 266 7.39 81.18 6.50
C GLU A 266 8.22 80.26 5.59
N PHE A 267 9.17 80.83 4.84
CA PHE A 267 10.06 80.06 3.97
C PHE A 267 10.97 79.10 4.75
N ALA A 268 11.54 79.55 5.88
CA ALA A 268 12.37 78.72 6.74
C ALA A 268 11.56 77.56 7.34
N SER A 269 10.33 77.83 7.82
CA SER A 269 9.42 76.82 8.36
C SER A 269 9.00 75.79 7.31
N ALA A 270 8.63 76.22 6.10
CA ALA A 270 8.30 75.31 5.00
C ALA A 270 9.50 74.46 4.56
N LYS A 271 10.71 75.05 4.55
CA LYS A 271 11.96 74.34 4.25
C LYS A 271 12.26 73.27 5.29
N GLU A 272 12.08 73.58 6.56
CA GLU A 272 12.25 72.59 7.64
C GLU A 272 11.17 71.50 7.58
N ALA A 273 9.91 71.84 7.30
CA ALA A 273 8.82 70.88 7.17
C ALA A 273 9.07 69.86 6.04
N CYS A 274 9.45 70.32 4.84
CA CYS A 274 9.83 69.45 3.72
C CYS A 274 11.04 68.56 4.04
N ALA A 275 12.08 69.11 4.70
CA ALA A 275 13.25 68.35 5.11
C ALA A 275 12.91 67.29 6.19
N ASN A 276 12.08 67.63 7.17
CA ASN A 276 11.63 66.74 8.23
C ASN A 276 10.73 65.62 7.69
N ALA A 277 9.82 65.91 6.75
CA ALA A 277 8.99 64.90 6.10
C ALA A 277 9.83 63.96 5.21
N THR A 278 10.79 64.50 4.46
CA THR A 278 11.75 63.72 3.68
C THR A 278 12.58 62.77 4.57
N ARG A 279 13.06 63.25 5.73
CA ARG A 279 13.79 62.43 6.69
C ARG A 279 12.93 61.30 7.27
N LYS A 280 11.69 61.59 7.70
CA LYS A 280 10.77 60.56 8.23
C LYS A 280 10.54 59.41 7.25
N LEU A 281 10.28 59.74 5.98
CA LEU A 281 10.12 58.73 4.92
C LEU A 281 11.39 57.88 4.75
N ALA A 282 12.57 58.50 4.76
CA ALA A 282 13.84 57.79 4.66
C ALA A 282 14.11 56.87 5.88
N GLU A 283 13.70 57.29 7.09
CA GLU A 283 13.75 56.48 8.32
C GLU A 283 12.72 55.33 8.33
N GLN A 284 11.65 55.43 7.55
CA GLN A 284 10.59 54.41 7.47
C GLN A 284 10.96 53.25 6.53
N ALA A 285 11.62 53.53 5.41
CA ALA A 285 12.05 52.53 4.43
C ALA A 285 12.76 51.29 5.03
N PRO A 286 13.80 51.41 5.90
CA PRO A 286 14.46 50.25 6.48
C PRO A 286 13.56 49.45 7.45
N LYS A 287 12.55 50.07 8.06
CA LYS A 287 11.59 49.36 8.94
C LYS A 287 10.70 48.45 8.11
N CYS A 288 10.13 48.96 7.01
CA CYS A 288 9.29 48.16 6.13
C CYS A 288 10.08 47.07 5.38
N ALA A 289 11.37 47.29 5.11
CA ALA A 289 12.27 46.24 4.65
C ALA A 289 12.48 45.14 5.72
N GLY A 290 12.58 45.52 7.01
CA GLY A 290 12.61 44.58 8.13
C GLY A 290 11.36 43.70 8.21
N PHE A 291 10.17 44.30 8.15
CA PHE A 291 8.90 43.55 8.11
C PHE A 291 8.77 42.68 6.85
N ALA A 292 9.28 43.13 5.69
CA ALA A 292 9.31 42.32 4.47
C ALA A 292 10.15 41.05 4.66
N GLY A 293 11.35 41.19 5.23
CA GLY A 293 12.23 40.05 5.53
C GLY A 293 11.64 39.11 6.58
N ALA A 294 10.97 39.64 7.60
CA ALA A 294 10.28 38.83 8.61
C ALA A 294 9.11 38.01 8.02
N LEU A 295 8.32 38.62 7.12
CA LEU A 295 7.25 37.94 6.38
C LEU A 295 7.81 36.85 5.45
N ASP A 296 8.86 37.13 4.70
CA ASP A 296 9.48 36.17 3.77
C ASP A 296 10.11 34.96 4.50
N GLN A 297 10.82 35.22 5.60
CA GLN A 297 11.33 34.17 6.49
C GLN A 297 10.19 33.33 7.08
N ARG A 298 9.10 33.98 7.50
CA ARG A 298 7.93 33.28 8.06
C ARG A 298 7.24 32.40 7.01
N ARG A 299 7.01 32.93 5.81
CA ARG A 299 6.47 32.19 4.67
C ARG A 299 7.33 30.98 4.32
N THR A 300 8.65 31.17 4.25
CA THR A 300 9.62 30.08 4.01
C THR A 300 9.52 29.00 5.08
N ALA A 301 9.46 29.37 6.36
CA ALA A 301 9.29 28.41 7.46
C ALA A 301 7.95 27.66 7.38
N CYS A 302 6.83 28.35 7.11
CA CYS A 302 5.52 27.71 7.01
C CYS A 302 5.40 26.81 5.77
N ASN A 303 6.08 27.14 4.67
CA ASN A 303 6.22 26.27 3.50
C ASN A 303 7.02 25.00 3.83
N ALA A 304 8.06 25.08 4.65
CA ALA A 304 8.81 23.91 5.10
C ALA A 304 7.95 22.98 5.98
N VAL A 305 7.21 23.54 6.95
CA VAL A 305 6.26 22.74 7.78
C VAL A 305 5.14 22.13 6.92
N GLN A 306 4.73 22.80 5.84
CA GLN A 306 3.78 22.23 4.87
C GLN A 306 4.35 20.99 4.19
N ALA A 307 5.60 21.05 3.71
CA ALA A 307 6.27 19.91 3.08
C ALA A 307 6.48 18.75 4.08
N GLU A 308 6.74 19.04 5.35
CA GLU A 308 6.79 18.03 6.41
C GLU A 308 5.43 17.35 6.65
N LEU A 309 4.32 18.11 6.64
CA LEU A 309 2.96 17.56 6.72
C LEU A 309 2.61 16.67 5.51
N GLU A 310 2.91 17.14 4.30
CA GLU A 310 2.71 16.41 3.05
C GLU A 310 3.50 15.08 3.12
N SER A 311 4.79 15.13 3.44
CA SER A 311 5.67 13.98 3.60
C SER A 311 5.21 13.00 4.69
N ALA A 312 4.80 13.50 5.86
CA ALA A 312 4.28 12.67 6.96
C ALA A 312 3.00 11.94 6.56
N THR A 313 2.09 12.61 5.83
CA THR A 313 0.87 12.00 5.30
C THR A 313 1.19 10.86 4.32
N CYS A 314 2.13 11.10 3.39
CA CYS A 314 2.57 10.09 2.43
C CYS A 314 3.23 8.88 3.11
N SER A 315 4.13 9.12 4.07
CA SER A 315 4.79 8.04 4.82
C SER A 315 3.79 7.19 5.62
N TYR A 316 2.80 7.83 6.25
CA TYR A 316 1.71 7.14 6.93
C TYR A 316 0.88 6.27 5.97
N ASP A 317 0.54 6.78 4.78
CA ASP A 317 -0.25 6.04 3.80
C ASP A 317 0.48 4.78 3.29
N VAL A 318 1.77 4.92 2.95
CA VAL A 318 2.65 3.81 2.55
C VAL A 318 2.69 2.72 3.62
N GLN A 319 2.91 3.12 4.89
CA GLN A 319 2.90 2.18 6.02
C GLN A 319 1.52 1.49 6.16
N ARG A 320 0.42 2.23 5.98
CA ARG A 320 -0.95 1.70 6.08
C ARG A 320 -1.23 0.66 5.01
N VAL A 321 -0.87 0.94 3.76
CA VAL A 321 -1.04 0.02 2.63
C VAL A 321 -0.18 -1.23 2.83
N ALA A 322 1.10 -1.07 3.19
CA ALA A 322 2.01 -2.19 3.43
C ALA A 322 1.54 -3.09 4.60
N ALA A 323 1.09 -2.49 5.71
CA ALA A 323 0.53 -3.21 6.85
C ALA A 323 -0.74 -3.99 6.48
N CYS A 324 -1.65 -3.38 5.73
CA CYS A 324 -2.88 -4.03 5.26
C CYS A 324 -2.58 -5.19 4.30
N ALA A 325 -1.65 -5.01 3.35
CA ALA A 325 -1.24 -6.04 2.41
C ALA A 325 -0.57 -7.22 3.14
N GLY A 326 0.39 -6.95 4.03
CA GLY A 326 1.07 -8.00 4.82
C GLY A 326 0.11 -8.81 5.69
N TYR A 327 -0.82 -8.14 6.39
CA TYR A 327 -1.88 -8.81 7.13
C TYR A 327 -2.81 -9.62 6.21
N GLY A 328 -3.18 -9.04 5.05
CA GLY A 328 -4.02 -9.69 4.05
C GLY A 328 -3.43 -11.01 3.54
N THR A 329 -2.15 -11.00 3.15
CA THR A 329 -1.41 -12.18 2.68
C THR A 329 -1.27 -13.23 3.78
N CYS A 330 -0.90 -12.83 5.00
CA CYS A 330 -0.84 -13.74 6.15
C CYS A 330 -2.19 -14.43 6.39
N TRP A 331 -3.27 -13.65 6.41
CA TRP A 331 -4.62 -14.15 6.65
C TRP A 331 -5.11 -15.08 5.55
N ALA A 332 -4.83 -14.76 4.29
CA ALA A 332 -5.17 -15.60 3.15
C ALA A 332 -4.47 -16.97 3.25
N GLY A 333 -3.17 -16.99 3.58
CA GLY A 333 -2.41 -18.21 3.84
C GLY A 333 -3.01 -19.06 4.98
N ALA A 334 -3.27 -18.45 6.14
CA ALA A 334 -3.90 -19.12 7.27
C ALA A 334 -5.30 -19.69 6.93
N SER A 335 -6.11 -18.92 6.19
CA SER A 335 -7.44 -19.33 5.75
C SER A 335 -7.40 -20.50 4.75
N ALA A 336 -6.47 -20.46 3.79
CA ALA A 336 -6.27 -21.55 2.83
C ALA A 336 -5.84 -22.85 3.54
N THR A 337 -4.92 -22.76 4.50
CA THR A 337 -4.51 -23.91 5.32
C THR A 337 -5.69 -24.45 6.14
N TYR A 338 -6.45 -23.60 6.81
CA TYR A 338 -7.63 -24.02 7.58
C TYR A 338 -8.68 -24.72 6.70
N ASN A 339 -9.05 -24.11 5.57
CA ASN A 339 -10.07 -24.63 4.67
C ASN A 339 -9.68 -25.97 4.02
N LYS A 340 -8.37 -26.20 3.81
CA LYS A 340 -7.86 -27.48 3.31
C LYS A 340 -7.81 -28.55 4.40
N THR A 341 -7.17 -28.23 5.53
CA THR A 341 -6.81 -29.24 6.54
C THR A 341 -7.96 -29.61 7.47
N THR A 342 -8.91 -28.72 7.74
CA THR A 342 -10.00 -29.06 8.69
C THR A 342 -10.99 -30.13 8.19
N PRO A 343 -11.39 -30.18 6.89
CA PRO A 343 -12.18 -31.30 6.37
C PRO A 343 -11.42 -32.62 6.40
N GLU A 344 -10.13 -32.61 6.05
CA GLU A 344 -9.26 -33.79 6.09
C GLU A 344 -9.22 -34.38 7.52
N LEU A 345 -8.95 -33.54 8.54
CA LEU A 345 -8.91 -33.95 9.93
C LEU A 345 -10.28 -34.46 10.47
N ALA A 346 -11.39 -33.93 9.98
CA ALA A 346 -12.73 -34.40 10.34
C ALA A 346 -12.99 -35.84 9.85
N VAL A 347 -12.70 -36.11 8.57
CA VAL A 347 -12.84 -37.45 7.97
C VAL A 347 -11.91 -38.46 8.66
N GLU A 348 -10.66 -38.08 8.92
CA GLU A 348 -9.73 -38.94 9.66
C GLU A 348 -10.20 -39.20 11.10
N ALA A 349 -10.76 -38.21 11.79
CA ALA A 349 -11.28 -38.38 13.15
C ALA A 349 -12.45 -39.38 13.15
N GLU A 350 -13.34 -39.30 12.16
CA GLU A 350 -14.44 -40.24 12.01
C GLU A 350 -13.95 -41.68 11.71
N SER A 351 -12.94 -41.82 10.84
CA SER A 351 -12.28 -43.11 10.59
C SER A 351 -11.64 -43.69 11.86
N ARG A 352 -10.92 -42.87 12.65
CA ARG A 352 -10.32 -43.30 13.92
C ARG A 352 -11.36 -43.73 14.96
N ARG A 353 -12.52 -43.07 15.04
CA ARG A 353 -13.64 -43.50 15.89
C ARG A 353 -14.14 -44.89 15.50
N ALA A 354 -14.30 -45.16 14.21
CA ALA A 354 -14.74 -46.46 13.72
C ALA A 354 -13.73 -47.57 14.09
N GLN A 355 -12.45 -47.37 13.72
CA GLN A 355 -11.33 -48.26 14.07
C GLN A 355 -11.24 -48.55 15.58
N TRP A 356 -11.52 -47.54 16.42
CA TRP A 356 -11.55 -47.72 17.88
C TRP A 356 -12.74 -48.57 18.35
N ARG A 357 -13.95 -48.41 17.79
CA ARG A 357 -15.08 -49.31 18.08
C ARG A 357 -14.75 -50.75 17.68
N ALA A 358 -14.16 -50.93 16.50
CA ALA A 358 -13.72 -52.24 16.02
C ALA A 358 -12.68 -52.87 16.97
N ALA A 359 -11.63 -52.13 17.32
CA ALA A 359 -10.60 -52.60 18.26
C ALA A 359 -11.19 -52.94 19.64
N MET A 360 -12.05 -52.08 20.20
CA MET A 360 -12.73 -52.32 21.48
C MET A 360 -13.67 -53.53 21.45
N ARG A 361 -14.33 -53.80 20.32
CA ARG A 361 -15.20 -54.98 20.16
C ARG A 361 -14.39 -56.27 19.98
N ILE A 362 -13.31 -56.24 19.21
CA ILE A 362 -12.37 -57.38 19.11
C ILE A 362 -11.77 -57.67 20.49
N GLU A 363 -11.38 -56.65 21.26
CA GLU A 363 -10.88 -56.84 22.63
C GLU A 363 -11.93 -57.48 23.55
N CYS A 364 -13.21 -57.09 23.41
CA CYS A 364 -14.31 -57.70 24.15
C CYS A 364 -14.44 -59.20 23.80
N LEU A 365 -14.48 -59.53 22.51
CA LEU A 365 -14.56 -60.91 22.01
C LEU A 365 -13.32 -61.75 22.40
N LEU A 366 -12.13 -61.14 22.45
CA LEU A 366 -10.91 -61.80 22.93
C LEU A 366 -10.93 -62.07 24.44
N ARG A 367 -11.69 -61.29 25.23
CA ARG A 367 -11.92 -61.53 26.66
C ARG A 367 -13.01 -62.57 26.92
N SER A 368 -13.99 -62.77 26.01
CA SER A 368 -15.02 -63.80 26.20
C SER A 368 -14.48 -65.24 26.18
N PHE A 369 -13.29 -65.50 25.62
CA PHE A 369 -12.64 -66.81 25.74
C PHE A 369 -12.23 -67.17 27.17
N ASP A 370 -11.99 -66.17 28.02
CA ASP A 370 -11.62 -66.35 29.43
C ASP A 370 -12.87 -66.52 30.33
N ALA A 371 -14.08 -66.42 29.77
CA ALA A 371 -15.35 -66.49 30.51
C ALA A 371 -15.87 -67.93 30.66
N ALA A 372 -16.54 -68.21 31.78
CA ALA A 372 -17.16 -69.52 32.05
C ALA A 372 -18.37 -69.81 31.16
N ASP A 373 -19.15 -68.79 30.82
CA ASP A 373 -20.18 -68.83 29.78
C ASP A 373 -19.71 -68.00 28.59
N GLN A 374 -19.10 -68.68 27.61
CA GLN A 374 -18.56 -68.05 26.42
C GLN A 374 -19.66 -67.55 25.48
N GLU A 375 -20.83 -68.20 25.45
CA GLU A 375 -21.91 -67.86 24.53
C GLU A 375 -22.60 -66.55 24.95
N ALA A 376 -22.98 -66.45 26.23
CA ALA A 376 -23.53 -65.21 26.78
C ALA A 376 -22.53 -64.04 26.74
N ALA A 377 -21.23 -64.32 26.94
CA ALA A 377 -20.18 -63.31 26.86
C ALA A 377 -19.96 -62.79 25.42
N ILE A 378 -20.03 -63.65 24.40
CA ILE A 378 -19.95 -63.26 22.99
C ILE A 378 -21.14 -62.36 22.61
N ASP A 379 -22.37 -62.76 22.94
CA ASP A 379 -23.56 -61.96 22.62
C ASP A 379 -23.55 -60.60 23.33
N GLY A 380 -23.10 -60.56 24.59
CA GLY A 380 -22.87 -59.31 25.32
C GLY A 380 -21.87 -58.39 24.62
N CYS A 381 -20.81 -58.92 24.03
CA CYS A 381 -19.83 -58.13 23.26
C CYS A 381 -20.34 -57.66 21.89
N ILE A 382 -21.22 -58.42 21.24
CA ILE A 382 -21.88 -58.02 19.99
C ILE A 382 -22.86 -56.87 20.24
N ALA A 383 -23.69 -56.98 21.29
CA ALA A 383 -24.68 -55.97 21.65
C ALA A 383 -24.08 -54.68 22.25
N LYS A 384 -22.87 -54.75 22.84
CA LYS A 384 -22.25 -53.62 23.55
C LYS A 384 -21.82 -52.50 22.61
N VAL A 385 -22.44 -51.33 22.72
CA VAL A 385 -21.94 -50.09 22.13
C VAL A 385 -20.64 -49.67 22.83
N HIS A 386 -19.61 -49.34 22.06
CA HIS A 386 -18.30 -48.94 22.58
C HIS A 386 -18.12 -47.42 22.49
N ASP A 387 -17.69 -46.81 23.59
CA ASP A 387 -17.45 -45.37 23.69
C ASP A 387 -16.29 -44.92 22.77
N THR A 388 -16.54 -43.84 22.01
CA THR A 388 -15.58 -43.15 21.14
C THR A 388 -15.31 -41.70 21.55
N SER A 389 -15.85 -41.25 22.67
CA SER A 389 -15.67 -39.88 23.20
C SER A 389 -14.19 -39.46 23.35
N PRO A 390 -13.25 -40.36 23.69
CA PRO A 390 -11.82 -40.02 23.73
C PRO A 390 -11.17 -39.69 22.37
N LEU A 391 -11.91 -39.80 21.26
CA LEU A 391 -11.45 -39.48 19.91
C LEU A 391 -12.25 -38.32 19.27
N ASP A 392 -12.99 -37.57 20.08
CA ASP A 392 -13.65 -36.33 19.67
C ASP A 392 -12.63 -35.25 19.31
N LEU A 393 -12.64 -34.84 18.04
CA LEU A 393 -11.85 -33.72 17.54
C LEU A 393 -12.77 -32.52 17.25
N PRO A 394 -13.09 -31.68 18.25
CA PRO A 394 -13.90 -30.49 18.04
C PRO A 394 -13.10 -29.48 17.21
N ILE A 395 -13.55 -29.20 15.99
CA ILE A 395 -12.94 -28.20 15.10
C ILE A 395 -13.60 -26.84 15.37
N PRO A 396 -12.88 -25.84 15.93
CA PRO A 396 -13.42 -24.50 16.08
C PRO A 396 -13.60 -23.84 14.72
N GLY A 397 -14.64 -23.02 14.56
CA GLY A 397 -14.79 -22.20 13.35
C GLY A 397 -13.62 -21.24 13.14
N ALA A 398 -13.31 -20.92 11.88
CA ALA A 398 -12.30 -19.94 11.53
C ALA A 398 -12.60 -18.58 12.20
N PRO A 399 -11.59 -17.89 12.76
CA PRO A 399 -11.78 -16.54 13.30
C PRO A 399 -12.23 -15.55 12.22
N ALA A 400 -12.88 -14.45 12.61
CA ALA A 400 -13.23 -13.37 11.69
C ALA A 400 -11.98 -12.52 11.33
N LYS A 401 -11.87 -12.13 10.05
CA LYS A 401 -10.80 -11.22 9.59
C LYS A 401 -11.03 -9.81 10.13
N ALA A 402 -9.99 -9.21 10.71
CA ALA A 402 -10.04 -7.83 11.17
C ALA A 402 -10.00 -6.84 9.99
N ALA A 403 -10.61 -5.66 10.14
CA ALA A 403 -10.50 -4.60 9.16
C ALA A 403 -9.09 -3.99 9.12
N CYS A 404 -8.70 -3.48 7.95
CA CYS A 404 -7.55 -2.58 7.84
C CYS A 404 -7.91 -1.17 8.36
N ALA A 405 -6.89 -0.37 8.66
CA ALA A 405 -7.09 1.05 8.97
C ALA A 405 -7.67 1.79 7.75
N ALA A 406 -8.54 2.76 8.00
CA ALA A 406 -9.23 3.51 6.96
C ALA A 406 -8.27 4.34 6.09
N ALA A 407 -8.67 4.58 4.84
CA ALA A 407 -7.96 5.49 3.95
C ALA A 407 -7.98 6.93 4.49
N VAL A 408 -6.90 7.67 4.29
CA VAL A 408 -6.85 9.13 4.50
C VAL A 408 -6.68 9.83 3.16
N PRO A 409 -7.16 11.08 3.00
CA PRO A 409 -6.86 11.87 1.82
C PRO A 409 -5.35 12.06 1.65
N LEU A 410 -4.84 11.82 0.44
CA LEU A 410 -3.43 12.02 0.10
C LEU A 410 -3.16 13.47 -0.32
N PRO A 411 -1.94 14.00 -0.10
CA PRO A 411 -1.52 15.29 -0.63
C PRO A 411 -1.96 15.54 -2.06
N CYS A 412 -2.65 16.66 -2.23
CA CYS A 412 -3.15 17.21 -3.49
C CYS A 412 -4.20 16.35 -4.21
N LYS A 413 -4.81 15.37 -3.52
CA LYS A 413 -5.88 14.51 -4.04
C LYS A 413 -7.06 14.45 -3.07
N GLY A 414 -8.26 14.27 -3.61
CA GLY A 414 -9.50 14.24 -2.82
C GLY A 414 -9.66 15.46 -1.90
N ASP A 415 -10.19 15.24 -0.70
CA ASP A 415 -10.48 16.32 0.26
C ASP A 415 -9.24 16.85 1.01
N PHE A 416 -8.01 16.41 0.70
CA PHE A 416 -6.82 16.79 1.47
C PHE A 416 -6.64 18.30 1.57
N LEU A 417 -6.84 19.03 0.46
CA LEU A 417 -6.71 20.49 0.45
C LEU A 417 -7.72 21.17 1.39
N ASN A 418 -8.95 20.65 1.47
CA ASN A 418 -9.97 21.16 2.37
C ASN A 418 -9.65 20.81 3.83
N VAL A 419 -9.36 19.53 4.11
CA VAL A 419 -9.09 19.01 5.45
C VAL A 419 -7.81 19.61 6.07
N ARG A 420 -6.76 19.85 5.28
CA ARG A 420 -5.47 20.35 5.77
C ARG A 420 -5.26 21.85 5.57
N TYR A 421 -5.80 22.46 4.52
CA TYR A 421 -5.57 23.87 4.21
C TYR A 421 -6.81 24.76 4.24
N GLY A 422 -8.02 24.21 4.41
CA GLY A 422 -9.26 25.01 4.50
C GLY A 422 -9.29 26.00 5.68
N GLY A 423 -8.45 25.78 6.70
CA GLY A 423 -8.24 26.72 7.82
C GLY A 423 -7.17 27.80 7.58
N CYS A 424 -6.44 27.78 6.46
CA CYS A 424 -5.40 28.77 6.19
C CYS A 424 -6.03 30.15 5.90
N PRO A 425 -5.54 31.25 6.51
CA PRO A 425 -6.04 32.58 6.25
C PRO A 425 -5.62 33.08 4.87
N ALA A 426 -6.44 33.94 4.24
CA ALA A 426 -6.21 34.41 2.86
C ALA A 426 -4.88 35.15 2.68
N GLU A 427 -4.41 35.86 3.72
CA GLU A 427 -3.14 36.60 3.70
C GLU A 427 -1.90 35.69 3.77
N ALA A 428 -2.08 34.44 4.22
CA ALA A 428 -1.06 33.40 4.30
C ALA A 428 -1.59 32.08 3.69
N ALA A 429 -1.88 32.14 2.39
CA ALA A 429 -2.28 30.98 1.60
C ALA A 429 -1.22 29.85 1.67
N PRO A 430 -1.63 28.57 1.57
CA PRO A 430 -0.70 27.45 1.47
C PRO A 430 0.18 27.59 0.22
N ALA A 431 1.37 26.99 0.25
CA ALA A 431 2.19 26.81 -0.93
C ALA A 431 1.52 25.82 -1.90
N THR A 432 1.97 25.81 -3.16
CA THR A 432 1.63 24.75 -4.12
C THR A 432 1.88 23.39 -3.47
N CYS A 433 0.82 22.59 -3.37
CA CYS A 433 0.85 21.30 -2.71
C CYS A 433 1.76 20.31 -3.46
N THR A 434 2.58 19.54 -2.73
CA THR A 434 3.41 18.47 -3.31
C THR A 434 2.69 17.12 -3.22
N PRO A 435 2.44 16.42 -4.36
CA PRO A 435 1.91 15.06 -4.32
C PRO A 435 2.95 14.09 -3.75
N CYS A 436 2.52 12.90 -3.32
CA CYS A 436 3.42 11.93 -2.71
C CYS A 436 4.56 11.47 -3.63
N MET A 437 5.78 11.83 -3.24
CA MET A 437 7.04 11.34 -3.81
C MET A 437 7.55 10.19 -2.94
N ILE A 438 7.91 9.06 -3.54
CA ILE A 438 8.50 7.91 -2.84
C ILE A 438 9.80 7.55 -3.56
N ASN A 439 10.91 7.49 -2.81
CA ASN A 439 12.25 7.21 -3.33
C ASN A 439 12.71 8.14 -4.49
N GLY A 440 12.38 9.43 -4.42
CA GLY A 440 12.89 10.45 -5.35
C GLY A 440 12.19 10.51 -6.72
N ALA A 441 11.13 9.74 -6.93
CA ALA A 441 10.27 9.80 -8.10
C ALA A 441 8.82 10.15 -7.71
N LEU A 442 8.05 10.69 -8.66
CA LEU A 442 6.59 10.74 -8.59
C LEU A 442 6.10 9.30 -8.51
N SER A 443 5.64 8.89 -7.32
CA SER A 443 5.06 7.57 -7.01
C SER A 443 5.56 6.39 -7.87
N SER A 444 6.70 5.79 -7.49
CA SER A 444 7.10 4.45 -7.99
C SER A 444 6.24 3.31 -7.42
N GLN A 445 5.02 3.61 -6.94
CA GLN A 445 3.99 2.62 -6.80
C GLN A 445 3.31 2.48 -8.16
N TRP A 446 3.59 1.38 -8.85
CA TRP A 446 2.76 0.92 -9.95
C TRP A 446 1.28 1.06 -9.58
N VAL A 447 0.54 1.90 -10.30
CA VAL A 447 -0.90 2.13 -10.11
C VAL A 447 -1.66 1.35 -11.17
N VAL A 448 -2.58 0.47 -10.75
CA VAL A 448 -3.40 -0.27 -11.72
C VAL A 448 -4.32 0.71 -12.45
N VAL A 449 -4.38 0.60 -13.77
CA VAL A 449 -5.26 1.42 -14.62
C VAL A 449 -6.31 0.58 -15.34
N LEU A 450 -5.98 -0.67 -15.67
CA LEU A 450 -6.86 -1.57 -16.41
C LEU A 450 -6.68 -3.01 -15.91
N LYS A 451 -7.78 -3.74 -15.75
CA LYS A 451 -7.79 -5.21 -15.72
C LYS A 451 -8.50 -5.70 -16.97
N ILE A 452 -8.01 -6.81 -17.51
CA ILE A 452 -8.49 -7.37 -18.76
C ILE A 452 -8.83 -8.84 -18.52
N GLY A 453 -10.09 -9.20 -18.77
CA GLY A 453 -10.62 -10.55 -18.70
C GLY A 453 -10.38 -11.35 -19.97
N GLN A 454 -10.74 -12.63 -19.92
CA GLN A 454 -10.64 -13.57 -21.05
C GLN A 454 -11.84 -13.46 -22.00
N ASP A 455 -12.10 -12.24 -22.49
CA ASP A 455 -13.23 -11.93 -23.37
C ASP A 455 -12.90 -10.76 -24.33
N SER A 456 -13.90 -10.29 -25.07
CA SER A 456 -13.76 -9.26 -26.11
C SER A 456 -14.04 -7.82 -25.65
N THR A 457 -14.42 -7.57 -24.38
CA THR A 457 -14.85 -6.23 -23.91
C THR A 457 -13.78 -5.16 -24.08
N LEU A 458 -12.51 -5.54 -23.90
CA LEU A 458 -11.35 -4.69 -24.10
C LEU A 458 -10.54 -5.06 -25.36
N GLY A 459 -11.23 -5.59 -26.39
CA GLY A 459 -10.67 -5.76 -27.73
C GLY A 459 -10.14 -4.45 -28.35
N TYR A 460 -9.37 -4.54 -29.45
CA TYR A 460 -8.70 -3.38 -30.06
C TYR A 460 -9.66 -2.20 -30.30
N SER A 461 -10.84 -2.47 -30.87
CA SER A 461 -11.84 -1.49 -31.28
C SER A 461 -12.77 -1.03 -30.15
N SER A 462 -12.55 -1.45 -28.90
CA SER A 462 -13.36 -1.01 -27.76
C SER A 462 -13.24 0.51 -27.54
N PRO A 463 -14.35 1.26 -27.37
CA PRO A 463 -14.29 2.70 -27.10
C PRO A 463 -13.67 3.01 -25.73
N LEU A 464 -13.62 2.02 -24.83
CA LEU A 464 -13.05 2.14 -23.49
C LEU A 464 -11.55 2.49 -23.48
N TRP A 465 -10.83 2.31 -24.59
CA TRP A 465 -9.44 2.76 -24.72
C TRP A 465 -9.30 4.29 -24.84
N GLU A 466 -10.34 4.99 -25.29
CA GLU A 466 -10.25 6.39 -25.73
C GLU A 466 -11.29 7.30 -25.05
N ASN A 467 -12.38 6.75 -24.51
CA ASN A 467 -13.43 7.48 -23.80
C ASN A 467 -13.16 7.65 -22.28
N ASP A 468 -14.04 8.39 -21.61
CA ASP A 468 -13.97 8.64 -20.15
C ASP A 468 -14.83 7.65 -19.31
N GLU A 469 -15.48 6.67 -19.94
CA GLU A 469 -16.30 5.69 -19.21
C GLU A 469 -15.40 4.77 -18.38
N LEU A 470 -15.77 4.56 -17.12
CA LEU A 470 -15.15 3.58 -16.23
C LEU A 470 -15.87 2.23 -16.36
N LEU A 471 -15.20 1.15 -15.94
CA LEU A 471 -15.75 -0.20 -16.00
C LEU A 471 -15.41 -0.92 -14.70
N ASN A 472 -16.41 -1.41 -13.97
CA ASN A 472 -16.24 -2.21 -12.74
C ASN A 472 -15.20 -1.62 -11.77
N GLU A 473 -15.24 -0.30 -11.52
CA GLU A 473 -14.16 0.42 -10.83
C GLU A 473 -13.93 -0.03 -9.37
N ASP A 474 -14.95 -0.57 -8.71
CA ASP A 474 -14.86 -1.16 -7.36
C ASP A 474 -14.25 -2.58 -7.35
N SER A 475 -13.95 -3.17 -8.51
CA SER A 475 -13.53 -4.57 -8.59
C SER A 475 -12.13 -4.78 -7.99
N PRO A 476 -11.97 -5.67 -6.97
CA PRO A 476 -10.68 -5.93 -6.32
C PRO A 476 -9.56 -6.26 -7.30
N ILE A 477 -8.35 -5.77 -7.03
CA ILE A 477 -7.22 -5.89 -7.98
C ILE A 477 -6.85 -7.35 -8.20
N ASP A 478 -6.89 -8.18 -7.16
CA ASP A 478 -6.60 -9.62 -7.21
C ASP A 478 -7.68 -10.46 -7.92
N GLN A 479 -8.87 -9.91 -8.15
CA GLN A 479 -9.94 -10.58 -8.87
C GLN A 479 -9.77 -10.46 -10.39
N ALA A 480 -9.72 -11.59 -11.10
CA ALA A 480 -9.73 -11.62 -12.57
C ALA A 480 -11.06 -11.09 -13.16
N GLY A 481 -10.98 -10.48 -14.34
CA GLY A 481 -12.11 -9.87 -15.06
C GLY A 481 -11.79 -8.45 -15.54
N ASN A 482 -12.67 -7.86 -16.33
CA ASN A 482 -12.46 -6.50 -16.85
C ASN A 482 -12.68 -5.43 -15.78
N ALA A 483 -11.80 -4.45 -15.71
CA ALA A 483 -12.02 -3.19 -15.02
C ALA A 483 -11.23 -2.05 -15.66
N LYS A 484 -11.75 -0.83 -15.60
CA LYS A 484 -11.08 0.42 -15.99
C LYS A 484 -11.28 1.41 -14.86
N TYR A 485 -10.19 1.73 -14.18
CA TYR A 485 -10.18 2.55 -12.98
C TYR A 485 -10.03 4.04 -13.33
N SER A 486 -10.44 4.93 -12.43
CA SER A 486 -10.28 6.39 -12.58
C SER A 486 -8.83 6.84 -12.79
N THR A 487 -7.87 6.04 -12.34
CA THR A 487 -6.42 6.18 -12.57
C THR A 487 -6.04 6.08 -14.06
N TYR A 488 -6.78 5.33 -14.89
CA TYR A 488 -6.57 5.27 -16.34
C TYR A 488 -6.70 6.63 -17.02
N LEU A 489 -7.62 7.46 -16.51
CA LEU A 489 -7.91 8.79 -17.05
C LEU A 489 -6.96 9.87 -16.52
N ASN A 490 -6.41 9.69 -15.31
CA ASN A 490 -5.86 10.77 -14.48
C ASN A 490 -4.44 10.55 -13.93
N SER A 491 -3.85 9.36 -14.05
CA SER A 491 -2.48 9.10 -13.55
C SER A 491 -1.43 9.38 -14.62
N PRO A 492 -0.59 10.43 -14.51
CA PRO A 492 0.58 10.60 -15.37
C PRO A 492 1.64 9.56 -15.04
N PHE A 493 2.47 9.21 -16.03
CA PHE A 493 3.49 8.16 -15.89
C PHE A 493 4.60 8.26 -16.93
N LYS A 494 5.74 7.64 -16.61
CA LYS A 494 6.86 7.42 -17.53
C LYS A 494 7.14 5.92 -17.77
N SER A 495 6.58 5.04 -16.95
CA SER A 495 6.68 3.58 -17.11
C SER A 495 5.29 2.94 -17.18
N ILE A 496 5.17 1.86 -17.95
CA ILE A 496 3.98 1.02 -18.06
C ILE A 496 4.38 -0.44 -17.89
N ARG A 497 3.58 -1.24 -17.19
CA ARG A 497 3.76 -2.70 -17.15
C ARG A 497 2.45 -3.44 -17.41
N MET A 498 2.55 -4.59 -18.07
CA MET A 498 1.46 -5.56 -18.14
C MET A 498 1.85 -6.83 -17.40
N CYS A 499 1.01 -7.30 -16.47
CA CYS A 499 1.19 -8.55 -15.73
C CYS A 499 0.18 -9.59 -16.24
N ILE A 500 0.64 -10.80 -16.57
CA ILE A 500 -0.15 -11.80 -17.29
C ILE A 500 -0.48 -12.99 -16.40
N GLY A 501 -1.77 -13.28 -16.24
CA GLY A 501 -2.29 -14.37 -15.40
C GLY A 501 -2.30 -14.08 -13.90
N SER A 502 -1.62 -13.04 -13.45
CA SER A 502 -1.50 -12.59 -12.06
C SER A 502 -1.51 -11.06 -12.00
N PRO A 503 -2.03 -10.42 -10.93
CA PRO A 503 -2.06 -8.96 -10.81
C PRO A 503 -0.68 -8.30 -10.78
N ASP A 504 0.30 -8.90 -10.09
CA ASP A 504 1.56 -8.24 -9.73
C ASP A 504 2.82 -9.08 -10.01
N SER A 505 2.67 -10.25 -10.63
CA SER A 505 3.76 -11.13 -11.05
C SER A 505 3.60 -11.57 -12.50
N ASN A 506 4.68 -12.12 -13.09
CA ASN A 506 4.75 -12.43 -14.52
C ASN A 506 4.46 -11.19 -15.40
N CYS A 507 5.24 -10.13 -15.16
CA CYS A 507 5.06 -8.81 -15.76
C CYS A 507 6.14 -8.48 -16.79
N VAL A 508 5.75 -7.71 -17.81
CA VAL A 508 6.65 -7.03 -18.73
C VAL A 508 6.52 -5.54 -18.49
N GLU A 509 7.66 -4.87 -18.26
CA GLU A 509 7.72 -3.44 -17.98
C GLU A 509 8.38 -2.70 -19.17
N HIS A 510 7.98 -1.45 -19.40
CA HIS A 510 8.55 -0.59 -20.44
C HIS A 510 8.54 0.86 -19.96
N THR A 511 9.64 1.58 -20.16
CA THR A 511 9.80 2.99 -19.78
C THR A 511 9.98 3.83 -21.02
N PHE A 512 9.15 4.87 -21.14
CA PHE A 512 9.15 5.81 -22.27
C PHE A 512 10.22 6.89 -22.08
N ASP A 513 10.73 7.45 -23.17
CA ASP A 513 11.61 8.63 -23.12
C ASP A 513 10.90 9.90 -22.59
N ARG A 514 9.56 9.94 -22.72
CA ARG A 514 8.69 11.06 -22.30
C ARG A 514 7.63 10.62 -21.29
N GLU A 515 7.15 11.57 -20.49
CA GLU A 515 5.98 11.38 -19.64
C GLU A 515 4.68 11.44 -20.47
N TRP A 516 3.71 10.62 -20.10
CA TRP A 516 2.33 10.65 -20.60
C TRP A 516 1.39 11.19 -19.51
N GLY A 517 0.42 12.02 -19.90
CA GLY A 517 -0.51 12.64 -18.94
C GLY A 517 -1.50 11.65 -18.32
N SER A 518 -1.90 10.61 -19.06
CA SER A 518 -2.62 9.44 -18.56
C SER A 518 -2.70 8.29 -19.56
N ALA A 519 -3.16 7.11 -19.13
CA ALA A 519 -3.24 5.94 -20.01
C ALA A 519 -4.20 6.22 -21.19
N LYS A 520 -5.30 6.94 -20.94
CA LYS A 520 -6.16 7.48 -22.00
C LYS A 520 -5.36 8.28 -23.04
N THR A 521 -4.45 9.17 -22.62
CA THR A 521 -3.65 9.96 -23.57
C THR A 521 -2.70 9.09 -24.41
N LEU A 522 -2.10 8.04 -23.82
CA LEU A 522 -1.28 7.06 -24.55
C LEU A 522 -2.11 6.31 -25.60
N PHE A 523 -3.24 5.72 -25.21
CA PHE A 523 -4.06 4.90 -26.11
C PHE A 523 -4.88 5.73 -27.12
N SER A 524 -5.04 7.04 -26.90
CA SER A 524 -5.66 7.97 -27.87
C SER A 524 -4.67 8.58 -28.87
N ALA A 525 -3.36 8.47 -28.67
CA ALA A 525 -2.35 9.17 -29.48
C ALA A 525 -2.06 8.56 -30.87
N GLY A 526 -2.85 7.57 -31.32
CA GLY A 526 -2.59 6.83 -32.55
C GLY A 526 -1.39 5.89 -32.43
N TYR A 527 -0.90 5.38 -33.56
CA TYR A 527 0.21 4.41 -33.58
C TYR A 527 1.51 5.03 -33.06
N ILE A 528 2.07 4.42 -32.01
CA ILE A 528 3.38 4.76 -31.46
C ILE A 528 4.28 3.56 -31.71
N ARG A 529 5.24 3.74 -32.62
CA ARG A 529 6.33 2.80 -32.85
C ARG A 529 7.27 2.81 -31.65
N ASP A 530 7.53 1.63 -31.08
CA ASP A 530 8.57 1.47 -30.07
C ASP A 530 9.45 0.24 -30.37
N PRO A 531 10.67 0.42 -30.91
CA PRO A 531 11.59 -0.68 -31.20
C PRO A 531 12.32 -1.20 -29.94
N THR A 532 12.17 -0.54 -28.79
CA THR A 532 12.82 -0.92 -27.51
C THR A 532 11.95 -1.84 -26.65
N LEU A 533 10.75 -2.17 -27.13
CA LEU A 533 9.81 -3.05 -26.44
C LEU A 533 10.42 -4.43 -26.17
N ASP A 534 10.21 -4.97 -24.97
CA ASP A 534 10.70 -6.29 -24.59
C ASP A 534 9.85 -7.42 -25.20
N GLY A 535 10.14 -7.76 -26.46
CA GLY A 535 9.47 -8.83 -27.19
C GLY A 535 9.70 -10.21 -26.59
N GLU A 536 10.88 -10.48 -26.03
CA GLU A 536 11.17 -11.74 -25.34
C GLU A 536 10.39 -11.85 -24.03
N GLY A 537 10.31 -10.76 -23.26
CA GLY A 537 9.47 -10.65 -22.07
C GLY A 537 7.99 -10.85 -22.38
N ILE A 538 7.46 -10.27 -23.46
CA ILE A 538 6.07 -10.51 -23.91
C ILE A 538 5.86 -12.00 -24.25
N LEU A 539 6.76 -12.61 -25.01
CA LEU A 539 6.69 -14.05 -25.30
C LEU A 539 6.78 -14.89 -24.01
N GLY A 540 7.66 -14.54 -23.08
CA GLY A 540 7.78 -15.20 -21.77
C GLY A 540 6.51 -15.09 -20.93
N ALA A 541 5.93 -13.89 -20.81
CA ALA A 541 4.79 -13.62 -19.96
C ALA A 541 3.49 -14.24 -20.49
N PHE A 542 3.26 -14.19 -21.81
CA PHE A 542 2.12 -14.87 -22.43
C PHE A 542 2.33 -16.39 -22.52
N ALA A 543 3.58 -16.83 -22.68
CA ALA A 543 4.00 -18.23 -22.84
C ALA A 543 3.27 -18.98 -23.99
N PRO A 544 3.27 -18.48 -25.24
CA PRO A 544 2.98 -19.33 -26.39
C PRO A 544 4.07 -20.40 -26.51
N LYS A 545 3.69 -21.60 -26.97
CA LYS A 545 4.61 -22.74 -26.98
C LYS A 545 5.78 -22.51 -27.94
N LYS A 546 7.03 -22.57 -27.44
CA LYS A 546 8.22 -22.37 -28.28
C LYS A 546 8.25 -23.33 -29.46
N GLY A 547 8.58 -22.81 -30.65
CA GLY A 547 8.56 -23.54 -31.92
C GLY A 547 7.17 -23.73 -32.55
N TRP A 548 6.10 -23.21 -31.94
CA TRP A 548 4.75 -23.19 -32.52
C TRP A 548 4.37 -21.84 -33.11
N TYR A 549 5.09 -20.79 -32.73
CA TYR A 549 5.08 -19.44 -33.32
C TYR A 549 6.38 -19.20 -34.09
N GLN A 550 6.40 -18.19 -34.97
CA GLN A 550 7.62 -17.87 -35.72
C GLN A 550 8.65 -17.11 -34.87
N ASP A 551 9.92 -17.51 -34.92
CA ASP A 551 11.00 -16.93 -34.13
C ASP A 551 11.68 -15.79 -34.90
N CYS A 552 11.05 -14.60 -34.90
CA CYS A 552 11.51 -13.42 -35.62
C CYS A 552 11.54 -12.16 -34.73
N PRO A 553 12.35 -11.14 -35.10
CA PRO A 553 12.19 -9.78 -34.60
C PRO A 553 10.76 -9.27 -34.76
N MET A 554 10.26 -8.55 -33.76
CA MET A 554 8.89 -8.02 -33.72
C MET A 554 8.57 -7.15 -34.94
N GLN A 555 7.43 -7.40 -35.58
CA GLN A 555 6.87 -6.49 -36.59
C GLN A 555 6.00 -5.43 -35.91
N ARG A 556 6.25 -4.15 -36.23
CA ARG A 556 5.55 -2.97 -35.70
C ARG A 556 5.34 -2.93 -34.16
N PRO A 557 6.35 -3.22 -33.33
CA PRO A 557 6.20 -3.16 -31.87
C PRO A 557 5.78 -1.75 -31.38
N GLY A 558 5.06 -1.73 -30.26
CA GLY A 558 4.69 -0.52 -29.53
C GLY A 558 3.21 -0.48 -29.14
N PHE A 559 2.58 0.68 -29.34
CA PHE A 559 1.23 0.99 -28.87
C PHE A 559 0.30 1.42 -30.02
N ASN A 560 -0.98 1.06 -29.92
CA ASN A 560 -1.99 1.20 -30.99
C ASN A 560 -1.51 0.65 -32.34
N VAL A 561 -0.85 -0.51 -32.30
CA VAL A 561 -0.28 -1.24 -33.42
C VAL A 561 -1.37 -1.66 -34.40
N LYS A 562 -1.22 -1.27 -35.67
CA LYS A 562 -2.00 -1.82 -36.78
C LYS A 562 -1.08 -2.39 -37.85
N CYS A 563 -0.90 -3.70 -37.87
CA CYS A 563 -0.21 -4.39 -38.96
C CYS A 563 -1.20 -4.67 -40.11
N LYS A 564 -0.68 -5.31 -41.17
CA LYS A 564 -1.50 -5.74 -42.30
C LYS A 564 -2.55 -6.79 -41.87
N ASP A 565 -3.51 -6.99 -42.77
CA ASP A 565 -4.50 -8.06 -42.71
C ASP A 565 -5.31 -8.12 -41.40
N SER A 566 -5.52 -6.94 -40.79
CA SER A 566 -6.27 -6.75 -39.54
C SER A 566 -5.64 -7.33 -38.26
N ASN A 567 -4.32 -7.59 -38.25
CA ASN A 567 -3.59 -8.02 -37.06
C ASN A 567 -3.09 -6.83 -36.25
N TRP A 568 -3.81 -6.49 -35.18
CA TRP A 568 -3.66 -5.26 -34.41
C TRP A 568 -3.50 -5.55 -32.91
N ALA A 569 -2.85 -4.63 -32.18
CA ALA A 569 -2.68 -4.68 -30.72
C ALA A 569 -2.65 -3.26 -30.12
N ARG A 570 -3.35 -3.02 -29.01
CA ARG A 570 -3.26 -1.74 -28.28
C ARG A 570 -1.92 -1.57 -27.59
N PHE A 571 -1.34 -2.66 -27.09
CA PHE A 571 0.05 -2.73 -26.64
C PHE A 571 0.57 -4.15 -26.93
N GLY A 572 1.58 -4.27 -27.78
CA GLY A 572 2.07 -5.55 -28.28
C GLY A 572 2.85 -5.45 -29.60
N PHE A 573 2.84 -6.53 -30.39
CA PHE A 573 3.47 -6.60 -31.71
C PHE A 573 2.84 -7.69 -32.60
N CYS A 574 3.28 -7.74 -33.86
CA CYS A 574 2.81 -8.70 -34.86
C CYS A 574 3.91 -9.65 -35.36
N LEU A 575 3.50 -10.78 -35.94
CA LEU A 575 4.36 -11.75 -36.61
C LEU A 575 3.60 -12.44 -37.77
N ASN A 576 4.35 -13.06 -38.68
CA ASN A 576 3.84 -14.08 -39.59
C ASN A 576 3.68 -15.43 -38.87
N CYS A 577 2.89 -16.32 -39.45
CA CYS A 577 2.71 -17.67 -38.95
C CYS A 577 3.97 -18.53 -39.14
N GLN A 578 4.07 -19.62 -38.39
CA GLN A 578 5.32 -20.37 -38.21
C GLN A 578 5.87 -20.99 -39.52
N SER A 579 5.02 -21.30 -40.50
CA SER A 579 5.49 -21.81 -41.81
C SER A 579 5.98 -20.74 -42.79
N GLN A 580 5.83 -19.44 -42.49
CA GLN A 580 6.26 -18.32 -43.35
C GLN A 580 7.58 -17.70 -42.86
N GLY A 581 8.34 -17.04 -43.73
CA GLY A 581 9.61 -16.41 -43.36
C GLY A 581 9.44 -15.13 -42.53
N CYS A 582 10.53 -14.62 -41.94
CA CYS A 582 10.52 -13.35 -41.21
C CYS A 582 10.25 -12.16 -42.15
N GLN A 583 9.15 -11.44 -41.91
CA GLN A 583 8.67 -10.33 -42.75
C GLN A 583 8.48 -9.05 -41.90
N ASN A 584 9.52 -8.67 -41.15
CA ASN A 584 9.46 -7.72 -40.03
C ASN A 584 9.23 -6.23 -40.41
N SER A 585 9.10 -5.90 -41.70
CA SER A 585 8.84 -4.52 -42.17
C SER A 585 7.36 -4.16 -42.09
N ASP A 586 7.07 -2.89 -41.79
CA ASP A 586 5.71 -2.32 -41.62
C ASP A 586 4.83 -2.40 -42.87
N SER A 587 5.46 -2.54 -44.03
CA SER A 587 4.83 -2.71 -45.34
C SER A 587 4.32 -4.12 -45.59
N ASN A 588 4.90 -5.10 -44.90
CA ASN A 588 4.70 -6.51 -45.16
C ASN A 588 3.38 -7.00 -44.57
N ASP A 589 2.91 -8.09 -45.13
CA ASP A 589 1.97 -9.03 -44.52
C ASP A 589 2.30 -9.33 -43.06
N ALA A 590 1.25 -9.66 -42.31
CA ALA A 590 1.29 -9.99 -40.90
C ALA A 590 0.17 -10.99 -40.65
N ASP A 591 0.45 -12.17 -40.11
CA ASP A 591 -0.59 -13.19 -39.93
C ASP A 591 -1.27 -13.13 -38.55
N ALA A 592 -0.58 -12.57 -37.55
CA ALA A 592 -0.99 -12.64 -36.16
C ALA A 592 -0.46 -11.48 -35.30
N SER A 593 -1.03 -11.34 -34.11
CA SER A 593 -0.61 -10.38 -33.07
C SER A 593 -0.69 -10.99 -31.67
N ILE A 594 0.14 -10.46 -30.76
CA ILE A 594 0.22 -10.83 -29.34
C ILE A 594 0.25 -9.56 -28.46
N GLY A 595 -0.31 -9.65 -27.25
CA GLY A 595 -0.36 -8.55 -26.29
C GLY A 595 -1.76 -8.30 -25.76
N ILE A 596 -2.13 -7.01 -25.64
CA ILE A 596 -3.44 -6.57 -25.15
C ILE A 596 -4.18 -5.69 -26.17
N GLY A 597 -5.51 -5.69 -26.09
CA GLY A 597 -6.42 -5.00 -27.00
C GLY A 597 -6.22 -5.45 -28.44
N LEU A 598 -6.55 -6.71 -28.73
CA LEU A 598 -6.18 -7.40 -29.98
C LEU A 598 -7.33 -7.50 -30.98
N ARG A 599 -6.95 -7.52 -32.25
CA ARG A 599 -7.76 -7.98 -33.39
C ARG A 599 -6.84 -8.83 -34.28
N GLY A 600 -7.37 -9.86 -34.92
CA GLY A 600 -6.58 -10.66 -35.87
C GLY A 600 -7.40 -11.24 -37.01
N GLN A 601 -6.72 -11.58 -38.11
CA GLN A 601 -7.35 -12.31 -39.20
C GLN A 601 -7.88 -13.68 -38.74
N SER A 602 -8.97 -14.14 -39.37
CA SER A 602 -9.66 -15.40 -39.06
C SER A 602 -9.92 -15.64 -37.56
N THR A 603 -9.93 -14.59 -36.75
CA THR A 603 -10.15 -14.65 -35.29
C THR A 603 -11.58 -14.22 -35.04
N SER A 604 -12.42 -15.10 -34.50
CA SER A 604 -13.88 -14.93 -34.46
C SER A 604 -14.37 -13.79 -33.56
N SER A 605 -13.52 -13.33 -32.64
CA SER A 605 -13.76 -12.17 -31.79
C SER A 605 -12.46 -11.38 -31.61
N GLU A 606 -12.57 -10.06 -31.40
CA GLU A 606 -11.47 -9.31 -30.80
C GLU A 606 -11.21 -9.80 -29.36
N MET A 607 -10.01 -9.55 -28.84
CA MET A 607 -9.55 -10.15 -27.58
C MET A 607 -8.97 -9.11 -26.64
N GLY A 608 -9.35 -9.17 -25.37
CA GLY A 608 -8.77 -8.33 -24.33
C GLY A 608 -7.25 -8.52 -24.19
N ALA A 609 -6.81 -9.76 -23.99
CA ALA A 609 -5.39 -10.09 -23.90
C ALA A 609 -5.13 -11.53 -24.37
N GLY A 610 -3.98 -11.77 -25.00
CA GLY A 610 -3.61 -13.10 -25.49
C GLY A 610 -2.78 -13.08 -26.76
N TRP A 611 -3.09 -13.99 -27.68
CA TRP A 611 -2.61 -13.96 -29.06
C TRP A 611 -3.66 -14.49 -30.04
N THR A 612 -3.59 -14.03 -31.29
CA THR A 612 -4.59 -14.30 -32.34
C THR A 612 -4.37 -15.63 -33.07
N ASN A 613 -5.26 -15.96 -34.01
CA ASN A 613 -5.50 -17.36 -34.41
C ASN A 613 -4.36 -18.08 -35.14
N TYR A 614 -3.42 -17.34 -35.73
CA TYR A 614 -2.26 -17.91 -36.44
C TYR A 614 -0.95 -17.85 -35.65
N PHE A 615 -0.91 -17.13 -34.51
CA PHE A 615 0.32 -16.75 -33.81
C PHE A 615 1.14 -17.97 -33.40
N ALA A 616 0.51 -18.95 -32.76
CA ALA A 616 1.14 -20.16 -32.23
C ALA A 616 0.50 -21.42 -32.81
N SER A 617 0.27 -21.43 -34.13
CA SER A 617 -0.55 -22.41 -34.85
C SER A 617 0.03 -23.83 -34.89
N GLY A 618 1.34 -23.97 -34.72
CA GLY A 618 2.05 -25.24 -34.60
C GLY A 618 3.26 -25.36 -35.53
N PRO A 619 4.18 -26.32 -35.27
CA PRO A 619 5.41 -26.46 -36.05
C PRO A 619 5.13 -26.85 -37.50
N GLY A 620 5.66 -26.08 -38.44
CA GLY A 620 5.44 -26.19 -39.87
C GLY A 620 4.09 -25.66 -40.37
N THR A 621 3.33 -24.90 -39.59
CA THR A 621 1.93 -24.57 -39.93
C THR A 621 1.58 -23.08 -40.03
N CYS A 622 0.44 -22.83 -40.68
CA CYS A 622 -0.24 -21.55 -40.77
C CYS A 622 -1.76 -21.75 -40.65
N SER A 623 -2.19 -22.31 -39.52
CA SER A 623 -3.58 -22.70 -39.28
C SER A 623 -4.28 -21.68 -38.38
N ALA A 624 -5.57 -21.41 -38.60
CA ALA A 624 -6.38 -20.56 -37.72
C ALA A 624 -6.90 -21.36 -36.50
N ASN A 625 -5.98 -21.75 -35.61
CA ASN A 625 -6.26 -22.69 -34.51
C ASN A 625 -5.63 -22.32 -33.16
N SER A 626 -4.84 -21.24 -33.05
CA SER A 626 -4.07 -20.94 -31.84
C SER A 626 -4.66 -19.91 -30.89
N MET A 627 -5.80 -19.27 -31.22
CA MET A 627 -6.39 -18.19 -30.44
C MET A 627 -6.49 -18.57 -28.95
N THR A 628 -5.82 -17.79 -28.08
CA THR A 628 -5.76 -18.07 -26.64
C THR A 628 -5.92 -16.79 -25.85
N PHE A 629 -6.92 -16.72 -24.97
CA PHE A 629 -7.09 -15.62 -24.03
C PHE A 629 -6.14 -15.73 -22.82
N LYS A 630 -5.81 -14.60 -22.21
CA LYS A 630 -5.20 -14.49 -20.88
C LYS A 630 -5.94 -13.43 -20.07
N ASN A 631 -5.84 -13.50 -18.74
CA ASN A 631 -6.11 -12.33 -17.90
C ASN A 631 -4.87 -11.43 -17.91
N ALA A 632 -5.04 -10.11 -17.93
CA ALA A 632 -3.94 -9.16 -17.86
C ALA A 632 -4.26 -7.97 -16.95
N TRP A 633 -3.24 -7.43 -16.30
CA TRP A 633 -3.32 -6.23 -15.47
C TRP A 633 -2.33 -5.19 -15.99
N LEU A 634 -2.84 -4.01 -16.32
CA LEU A 634 -2.05 -2.89 -16.81
C LEU A 634 -1.84 -1.90 -15.66
N TRP A 635 -0.58 -1.54 -15.42
CA TRP A 635 -0.18 -0.59 -14.40
C TRP A 635 0.72 0.50 -14.98
N VAL A 636 0.73 1.67 -14.35
CA VAL A 636 1.56 2.82 -14.73
C VAL A 636 2.36 3.37 -13.55
N GLY A 637 3.52 3.98 -13.80
CA GLY A 637 4.42 4.56 -12.78
C GLY A 637 5.67 5.23 -13.37
#